data_AF-A0A3D8RDY4-F1
#
_entry.id   AF-A0A3D8RDY4-F1
#
_cell.length_a   1.000
_cell.length_b   1.000
_cell.length_c   1.000
_cell.angle_alpha   90.00
_cell.angle_beta   90.00
_cell.angle_gamma   90.00
#
_symmetry.space_group_name_H-M   'P 1'
#
loop_
_entity.id
_entity.type
_entity.pdbx_description
1 polymer ?
#
loop_
_entity_poly.entity_id
_entity_poly.type
_entity_poly.pdbx_seq_one_letter_code
_entity_poly.pdbx_strand_id
1 'polypeptide(L)'
;MIKEERSLVVHGTQAPMVISIGELAFSTIDEVIQYLQAIDDKQARYEAQTQVLDTLTKMHDKVDTGIAKVFDYMHDDAAYSGILSTQEFLKKDSPRGISWVNELILQGGSILAAVRRLANKYPKFRDACAYVNAAMIARLNTTGKGIKSKKSVMTSDIHSAYQRKYRGQDLELMKITAEELDRLGLRYGKEGILEPQTSLFLAMIPESPRTPEPEPETMLSTYSAVPEIDFPAGRSIHLTTAEKTAAALEFLLPRPEEDLIDQEEFEAAKDKLYTSESIEDGEPGKKRKRGPRPKPRCGCSSDVSITWKDSVSSNKATKWPQQQHLLETMMKFEHTCFAHTRLMGGTIGLNTRHLNEQALRARLQTIYDRRLDIGRLKTEVPTFEWFRRANRNAHPTDGLGVYRFVHSTVPEFEYVPKLVLQHVQMILGLPANTDVLKQFQEDGTITAPVFKWLYDYPELEEMIDLEFLMYRYHLRETPSRKHWGWCRNMYFSITQQLIRQDPVYYMLYVGLRPDKKWRLISFPYYTKNADVGDSTWFRHIDLNISKIVQNDRGVNMIQGSVSFNDETSENSTVILKGMHRHIKEWWADNCARGNDTDALVQRIDPKHYTDADKEKYGCDWVPVPCQKGEVRVSVPTLPHGANAAVGQRRTMLPWFVGIQEDLKELEVVEGGDVLELAEAHRNLMAARSSPSGLNPLFGAIPYPFPAAVEVLGICAIGDALTGHRKWTSPAVLRDRDILLGADFQQIQGYIRDSRARAVAAAIDAFQLVKKTEMECFREKSFFRNLQNVGGYKAVRDHGAKVPRPYPDYPTEPIPAEGQIFAEAPSEDVDEKSPWISLPV
;
A
#
# COMPACT_ATOMS: atom_id res chain seq x y z
N MET A 1 46.91 -50.52 20.26
CA MET A 1 45.61 -51.19 20.05
C MET A 1 44.53 -50.14 20.15
N ILE A 2 43.68 -50.11 19.11
CA ILE A 2 42.41 -49.36 18.95
C ILE A 2 42.53 -47.84 18.73
N LYS A 3 42.54 -47.47 17.44
CA LYS A 3 42.00 -46.21 16.90
C LYS A 3 40.49 -46.23 17.11
N GLU A 4 39.92 -45.21 17.73
CA GLU A 4 38.47 -44.97 17.68
C GLU A 4 38.13 -44.13 16.45
N GLU A 5 37.40 -44.76 15.52
CA GLU A 5 36.69 -44.12 14.43
C GLU A 5 35.57 -43.24 14.99
N ARG A 6 35.58 -41.95 14.64
CA ARG A 6 34.37 -41.11 14.76
C ARG A 6 33.44 -41.48 13.63
N SER A 7 32.35 -42.17 13.96
CA SER A 7 31.25 -42.44 13.05
C SER A 7 30.57 -41.15 12.61
N LEU A 8 30.26 -41.07 11.32
CA LEU A 8 29.32 -40.10 10.77
C LEU A 8 27.94 -40.31 11.41
N VAL A 9 27.37 -39.23 11.93
CA VAL A 9 25.94 -39.14 12.25
C VAL A 9 25.18 -39.22 10.93
N VAL A 10 24.56 -40.38 10.68
CA VAL A 10 23.61 -40.58 9.57
C VAL A 10 22.37 -39.75 9.87
N HIS A 11 21.98 -38.90 8.93
CA HIS A 11 20.74 -38.12 8.96
C HIS A 11 19.53 -39.04 9.23
N GLY A 12 18.66 -38.60 10.15
CA GLY A 12 17.42 -39.29 10.48
C GLY A 12 16.56 -39.56 9.26
N THR A 13 16.03 -40.78 9.19
CA THR A 13 15.03 -41.20 8.21
C THR A 13 13.81 -40.28 8.28
N GLN A 14 13.62 -39.44 7.25
CA GLN A 14 12.36 -38.72 7.06
C GLN A 14 11.22 -39.74 6.98
N ALA A 15 10.13 -39.48 7.71
CA ALA A 15 8.92 -40.30 7.64
C ALA A 15 8.45 -40.41 6.16
N PRO A 16 7.99 -41.59 5.71
CA PRO A 16 7.55 -41.77 4.33
C PRO A 16 6.46 -40.74 3.99
N MET A 17 6.72 -39.96 2.94
CA MET A 17 5.80 -38.94 2.47
C MET A 17 4.56 -39.61 1.87
N VAL A 18 3.38 -39.21 2.34
CA VAL A 18 2.09 -39.65 1.78
C VAL A 18 1.44 -38.47 1.05
N ILE A 19 1.22 -38.61 -0.25
CA ILE A 19 0.52 -37.66 -1.12
C ILE A 19 -0.95 -38.08 -1.17
N SER A 20 -1.87 -37.27 -0.65
CA SER A 20 -3.30 -37.61 -0.62
C SER A 20 -4.09 -36.78 -1.64
N ILE A 21 -4.78 -37.44 -2.58
CA ILE A 21 -5.63 -36.81 -3.59
C ILE A 21 -7.04 -37.43 -3.46
N GLY A 22 -7.96 -36.68 -2.83
CA GLY A 22 -9.26 -37.22 -2.44
C GLY A 22 -9.11 -38.32 -1.39
N GLU A 23 -9.68 -39.50 -1.66
CA GLU A 23 -9.55 -40.69 -0.80
C GLU A 23 -8.33 -41.56 -1.13
N LEU A 24 -7.56 -41.19 -2.16
CA LEU A 24 -6.39 -41.95 -2.61
C LEU A 24 -5.13 -41.41 -1.93
N ALA A 25 -4.26 -42.33 -1.50
CA ALA A 25 -2.97 -42.03 -0.90
C ALA A 25 -1.85 -42.69 -1.70
N PHE A 26 -0.85 -41.90 -2.07
CA PHE A 26 0.30 -42.32 -2.85
C PHE A 26 1.58 -42.14 -2.03
N SER A 27 2.46 -43.12 -2.09
CA SER A 27 3.74 -43.13 -1.37
C SER A 27 4.86 -42.53 -2.21
N THR A 28 4.66 -42.41 -3.53
CA THR A 28 5.64 -41.85 -4.47
C THR A 28 4.97 -41.02 -5.57
N ILE A 29 5.75 -40.16 -6.22
CA ILE A 29 5.29 -39.38 -7.39
C ILE A 29 5.02 -40.28 -8.59
N ASP A 30 5.76 -41.38 -8.75
CA ASP A 30 5.56 -42.31 -9.85
C ASP A 30 4.18 -43.01 -9.74
N GLU A 31 3.71 -43.30 -8.52
CA GLU A 31 2.35 -43.80 -8.28
C GLU A 31 1.26 -42.79 -8.66
N VAL A 32 1.51 -41.49 -8.44
CA VAL A 32 0.60 -40.40 -8.87
C VAL A 32 0.52 -40.36 -10.40
N ILE A 33 1.66 -40.50 -11.09
CA ILE A 33 1.71 -40.52 -12.57
C ILE A 33 0.99 -41.76 -13.10
N GLN A 34 1.22 -42.95 -12.52
CA GLN A 34 0.53 -44.18 -12.90
C GLN A 34 -0.99 -44.08 -12.70
N TYR A 35 -1.43 -43.45 -11.61
CA TYR A 35 -2.84 -43.16 -11.38
C TYR A 35 -3.45 -42.30 -12.50
N LEU A 36 -2.77 -41.22 -12.89
CA LEU A 36 -3.23 -40.35 -13.97
C LEU A 36 -3.26 -41.07 -15.33
N GLN A 37 -2.26 -41.91 -15.60
CA GLN A 37 -2.19 -42.71 -16.83
C GLN A 37 -3.31 -43.75 -16.93
N ALA A 38 -3.79 -44.28 -15.80
CA ALA A 38 -4.84 -45.28 -15.74
C ALA A 38 -6.26 -44.73 -15.99
N ILE A 39 -6.45 -43.41 -16.07
CA ILE A 39 -7.77 -42.81 -16.32
C ILE A 39 -8.01 -42.72 -17.83
N ASP A 40 -8.75 -43.64 -18.43
CA ASP A 40 -8.96 -43.69 -19.89
C ASP A 40 -9.75 -42.49 -20.46
N ASP A 41 -10.67 -41.91 -19.67
CA ASP A 41 -11.46 -40.76 -20.09
C ASP A 41 -10.64 -39.45 -20.03
N LYS A 42 -10.56 -38.74 -21.15
CA LYS A 42 -9.75 -37.52 -21.25
C LYS A 42 -10.22 -36.39 -20.33
N GLN A 43 -11.53 -36.25 -20.13
CA GLN A 43 -12.08 -35.19 -19.29
C GLN A 43 -11.83 -35.48 -17.80
N ALA A 44 -12.07 -36.73 -17.38
CA ALA A 44 -11.77 -37.18 -16.02
C ALA A 44 -10.27 -37.14 -15.71
N ARG A 45 -9.42 -37.47 -16.69
CA ARG A 45 -7.95 -37.37 -16.54
C ARG A 45 -7.52 -35.92 -16.35
N TYR A 46 -8.10 -34.98 -17.10
CA TYR A 46 -7.82 -33.54 -16.94
C TYR A 46 -8.25 -33.00 -15.57
N GLU A 47 -9.42 -33.41 -15.08
CA GLU A 47 -9.91 -33.03 -13.75
C GLU A 47 -8.99 -33.57 -12.64
N ALA A 48 -8.57 -34.84 -12.75
CA ALA A 48 -7.61 -35.46 -11.84
C ALA A 48 -6.23 -34.78 -11.91
N GLN A 49 -5.72 -34.46 -13.10
CA GLN A 49 -4.48 -33.70 -13.31
C GLN A 49 -4.54 -32.33 -12.61
N THR A 50 -5.67 -31.64 -12.71
CA THR A 50 -5.87 -30.33 -12.05
C THR A 50 -5.87 -30.46 -10.52
N GLN A 51 -6.52 -31.49 -9.99
CA GLN A 51 -6.57 -31.76 -8.55
C GLN A 51 -5.20 -32.16 -7.99
N VAL A 52 -4.44 -32.97 -8.72
CA VAL A 52 -3.06 -33.35 -8.40
C VAL A 52 -2.16 -32.11 -8.33
N LEU A 53 -2.24 -31.21 -9.32
CA LEU A 53 -1.42 -30.00 -9.37
C LEU A 53 -1.71 -29.05 -8.20
N ASP A 54 -3.00 -28.85 -7.87
CA ASP A 54 -3.40 -28.04 -6.71
C ASP A 54 -2.89 -28.64 -5.39
N THR A 55 -2.95 -29.97 -5.26
CA THR A 55 -2.46 -30.70 -4.08
C THR A 55 -0.94 -30.60 -3.94
N LEU A 56 -0.19 -30.82 -5.02
CA LEU A 56 1.27 -30.75 -5.01
C LEU A 56 1.78 -29.32 -4.77
N THR A 57 1.09 -28.31 -5.30
CA THR A 57 1.42 -26.89 -5.06
C THR A 57 1.27 -26.51 -3.58
N LYS A 58 0.27 -27.06 -2.89
CA LYS A 58 0.08 -26.87 -1.44
C LYS A 58 1.13 -27.58 -0.58
N MET A 59 1.83 -28.56 -1.15
CA MET A 59 2.85 -29.36 -0.49
C MET A 59 4.29 -28.98 -0.89
N HIS A 60 4.48 -27.85 -1.61
CA HIS A 60 5.75 -27.53 -2.27
C HIS A 60 6.97 -27.45 -1.33
N ASP A 61 6.77 -27.11 -0.05
CA ASP A 61 7.83 -27.07 0.98
C ASP A 61 8.34 -28.46 1.40
N LYS A 62 7.62 -29.52 1.02
CA LYS A 62 7.89 -30.90 1.44
C LYS A 62 8.23 -31.82 0.26
N VAL A 63 7.83 -31.47 -0.95
CA VAL A 63 7.97 -32.32 -2.16
C VAL A 63 9.20 -31.83 -2.94
N ASP A 64 10.39 -32.21 -2.51
CA ASP A 64 11.59 -31.82 -3.23
C ASP A 64 11.77 -32.68 -4.50
N THR A 65 11.98 -32.02 -5.65
CA THR A 65 12.26 -32.58 -7.00
C THR A 65 11.14 -33.34 -7.75
N GLY A 66 10.08 -33.81 -7.09
CA GLY A 66 9.05 -34.66 -7.73
C GLY A 66 8.00 -33.92 -8.58
N ILE A 67 7.73 -32.66 -8.27
CA ILE A 67 6.68 -31.86 -8.95
C ILE A 67 6.99 -31.65 -10.44
N ALA A 68 8.28 -31.46 -10.78
CA ALA A 68 8.71 -31.31 -12.16
C ALA A 68 8.32 -32.53 -13.01
N LYS A 69 8.48 -33.76 -12.49
CA LYS A 69 8.11 -34.98 -13.20
C LYS A 69 6.62 -35.08 -13.52
N VAL A 70 5.76 -34.67 -12.58
CA VAL A 70 4.30 -34.64 -12.81
C VAL A 70 3.95 -33.59 -13.84
N PHE A 71 4.62 -32.43 -13.79
CA PHE A 71 4.43 -31.36 -14.76
C PHE A 71 4.85 -31.77 -16.17
N ASP A 72 6.01 -32.44 -16.31
CA ASP A 72 6.50 -32.96 -17.58
C ASP A 72 5.55 -34.02 -18.16
N TYR A 73 5.08 -34.96 -17.33
CA TYR A 73 4.05 -35.92 -17.73
C TYR A 73 2.76 -35.23 -18.20
N MET A 74 2.26 -34.24 -17.45
CA MET A 74 1.05 -33.50 -17.83
C MET A 74 1.25 -32.71 -19.11
N HIS A 75 2.44 -32.15 -19.34
CA HIS A 75 2.78 -31.42 -20.55
C HIS A 75 2.69 -32.31 -21.80
N ASP A 76 3.15 -33.55 -21.69
CA ASP A 76 3.18 -34.53 -22.78
C ASP A 76 1.85 -35.29 -22.95
N ASP A 77 0.94 -35.21 -21.97
CA ASP A 77 -0.36 -35.90 -22.01
C ASP A 77 -1.41 -35.17 -22.86
N ALA A 78 -2.08 -35.93 -23.75
CA ALA A 78 -3.05 -35.41 -24.70
C ALA A 78 -4.34 -34.85 -24.07
N ALA A 79 -4.64 -35.18 -22.79
CA ALA A 79 -5.78 -34.63 -22.07
C ALA A 79 -5.51 -33.18 -21.63
N TYR A 80 -4.27 -32.87 -21.27
CA TYR A 80 -3.88 -31.52 -20.84
C TYR A 80 -3.70 -30.56 -22.04
N SER A 81 -3.17 -31.05 -23.16
CA SER A 81 -2.95 -30.24 -24.37
C SER A 81 -4.22 -29.86 -25.15
N GLY A 82 -5.38 -30.43 -24.80
CA GLY A 82 -6.66 -30.23 -25.52
C GLY A 82 -7.47 -28.99 -25.12
N ILE A 83 -7.15 -28.31 -24.01
CA ILE A 83 -7.94 -27.17 -23.50
C ILE A 83 -6.99 -26.08 -23.00
N LEU A 84 -6.37 -25.35 -23.92
CA LEU A 84 -5.48 -24.22 -23.59
C LEU A 84 -6.27 -23.07 -22.94
N SER A 85 -5.96 -22.76 -21.68
CA SER A 85 -6.44 -21.55 -21.01
C SER A 85 -5.76 -20.28 -21.55
N THR A 86 -6.38 -19.11 -21.32
CA THR A 86 -5.81 -17.80 -21.72
C THR A 86 -4.41 -17.56 -21.14
N GLN A 87 -4.11 -18.10 -19.95
CA GLN A 87 -2.78 -18.01 -19.37
C GLN A 87 -1.76 -18.93 -20.04
N GLU A 88 -2.18 -20.10 -20.52
CA GLU A 88 -1.29 -21.04 -21.23
C GLU A 88 -0.98 -20.60 -22.65
N PHE A 89 -1.90 -19.91 -23.33
CA PHE A 89 -1.60 -19.23 -24.59
C PHE A 89 -0.56 -18.12 -24.40
N LEU A 90 -0.67 -17.33 -23.32
CA LEU A 90 0.24 -16.21 -23.05
C LEU A 90 1.60 -16.64 -22.51
N LYS A 91 1.69 -17.81 -21.85
CA LYS A 91 2.96 -18.42 -21.43
C LYS A 91 3.77 -18.95 -22.62
N LYS A 92 3.13 -19.35 -23.73
CA LYS A 92 3.82 -19.95 -24.88
C LYS A 92 4.55 -18.96 -25.79
N ASP A 93 4.31 -17.64 -25.71
CA ASP A 93 4.73 -16.75 -26.82
C ASP A 93 5.18 -15.32 -26.46
N SER A 94 5.61 -15.09 -25.21
CA SER A 94 6.49 -13.98 -24.74
C SER A 94 5.99 -13.39 -23.41
N PRO A 95 6.87 -13.17 -22.41
CA PRO A 95 6.57 -12.41 -21.18
C PRO A 95 5.86 -11.06 -21.43
N ARG A 96 6.05 -10.49 -22.62
CA ARG A 96 5.47 -9.25 -23.12
C ARG A 96 3.94 -9.28 -23.28
N GLY A 97 3.38 -10.40 -23.76
CA GLY A 97 1.93 -10.54 -23.95
C GLY A 97 1.16 -10.58 -22.62
N ILE A 98 1.77 -11.15 -21.58
CA ILE A 98 1.19 -11.27 -20.23
C ILE A 98 1.02 -9.88 -19.60
N SER A 99 2.02 -9.01 -19.71
CA SER A 99 1.94 -7.64 -19.17
C SER A 99 0.78 -6.85 -19.79
N TRP A 100 0.60 -6.94 -21.11
CA TRP A 100 -0.46 -6.21 -21.80
C TRP A 100 -1.86 -6.72 -21.45
N VAL A 101 -2.04 -8.04 -21.36
CA VAL A 101 -3.34 -8.62 -20.97
C VAL A 101 -3.70 -8.27 -19.53
N ASN A 102 -2.73 -8.22 -18.62
CA ASN A 102 -2.96 -7.78 -17.24
C ASN A 102 -3.43 -6.32 -17.17
N GLU A 103 -2.87 -5.42 -18.00
CA GLU A 103 -3.33 -4.03 -18.12
C GLU A 103 -4.76 -3.95 -18.69
N LEU A 104 -5.16 -4.87 -19.59
CA LEU A 104 -6.52 -4.93 -20.15
C LEU A 104 -7.56 -5.55 -19.21
N ILE A 105 -7.17 -6.47 -18.32
CA ILE A 105 -8.07 -7.07 -17.32
C ILE A 105 -8.72 -5.98 -16.46
N LEU A 106 -7.96 -4.92 -16.15
CA LEU A 106 -8.42 -3.75 -15.40
C LEU A 106 -9.50 -2.92 -16.14
N GLN A 107 -9.66 -3.11 -17.45
CA GLN A 107 -10.65 -2.40 -18.28
C GLN A 107 -12.00 -3.13 -18.41
N GLY A 108 -12.18 -4.28 -17.73
CA GLY A 108 -13.46 -4.98 -17.55
C GLY A 108 -13.66 -6.22 -18.43
N GLY A 109 -14.56 -7.13 -18.03
CA GLY A 109 -14.68 -8.48 -18.61
C GLY A 109 -15.00 -8.55 -20.12
N SER A 110 -15.57 -7.50 -20.70
CA SER A 110 -15.92 -7.46 -22.14
C SER A 110 -14.69 -7.39 -23.06
N ILE A 111 -13.62 -6.68 -22.64
CA ILE A 111 -12.39 -6.59 -23.42
C ILE A 111 -11.62 -7.91 -23.36
N LEU A 112 -11.61 -8.55 -22.20
CA LEU A 112 -10.96 -9.85 -22.00
C LEU A 112 -11.60 -10.94 -22.88
N ALA A 113 -12.93 -10.95 -22.98
CA ALA A 113 -13.63 -11.87 -23.89
C ALA A 113 -13.28 -11.62 -25.37
N ALA A 114 -13.02 -10.36 -25.76
CA ALA A 114 -12.56 -10.03 -27.11
C ALA A 114 -11.10 -10.47 -27.34
N VAL A 115 -10.21 -10.27 -26.37
CA VAL A 115 -8.81 -10.72 -26.42
C VAL A 115 -8.74 -12.24 -26.56
N ARG A 116 -9.55 -13.00 -25.80
CA ARG A 116 -9.63 -14.46 -25.91
C ARG A 116 -9.97 -14.94 -27.31
N ARG A 117 -10.96 -14.31 -27.95
CA ARG A 117 -11.34 -14.65 -29.34
C ARG A 117 -10.23 -14.32 -30.33
N LEU A 118 -9.51 -13.22 -30.11
CA LEU A 118 -8.36 -12.84 -30.91
C LEU A 118 -7.22 -13.87 -30.74
N ALA A 119 -6.84 -14.17 -29.50
CA ALA A 119 -5.80 -15.14 -29.14
C ALA A 119 -6.02 -16.50 -29.81
N ASN A 120 -7.24 -17.05 -29.74
CA ASN A 120 -7.57 -18.34 -30.37
C ASN A 120 -7.40 -18.35 -31.90
N LYS A 121 -7.33 -17.19 -32.55
CA LYS A 121 -7.21 -17.08 -34.01
C LYS A 121 -5.78 -16.76 -34.46
N TYR A 122 -4.95 -16.18 -33.60
CA TYR A 122 -3.57 -15.78 -33.92
C TYR A 122 -2.61 -16.66 -33.13
N PRO A 123 -1.89 -17.59 -33.80
CA PRO A 123 -0.94 -18.46 -33.10
C PRO A 123 0.26 -17.70 -32.54
N LYS A 124 0.55 -16.49 -33.05
CA LYS A 124 1.62 -15.62 -32.55
C LYS A 124 1.12 -14.28 -32.03
N PHE A 125 1.62 -13.84 -30.88
CA PHE A 125 1.22 -12.56 -30.27
C PHE A 125 1.56 -11.36 -31.17
N ARG A 126 2.73 -11.38 -31.80
CA ARG A 126 3.19 -10.32 -32.72
C ARG A 126 2.23 -10.10 -33.89
N ASP A 127 1.66 -11.17 -34.42
CA ASP A 127 0.70 -11.08 -35.51
C ASP A 127 -0.59 -10.41 -35.02
N ALA A 128 -1.07 -10.77 -33.83
CA ALA A 128 -2.25 -10.14 -33.23
C ALA A 128 -2.03 -8.63 -33.02
N CYS A 129 -0.84 -8.21 -32.57
CA CYS A 129 -0.50 -6.79 -32.38
C CYS A 129 -0.63 -5.98 -33.67
N ALA A 130 -0.15 -6.51 -34.79
CA ALA A 130 -0.23 -5.81 -36.09
C ALA A 130 -1.69 -5.53 -36.50
N TYR A 131 -2.60 -6.48 -36.32
CA TYR A 131 -4.01 -6.29 -36.64
C TYR A 131 -4.73 -5.36 -35.65
N VAL A 132 -4.38 -5.40 -34.36
CA VAL A 132 -4.92 -4.48 -33.35
C VAL A 132 -4.48 -3.04 -33.64
N ASN A 133 -3.21 -2.83 -33.96
CA ASN A 133 -2.68 -1.51 -34.34
C ASN A 133 -3.36 -0.98 -35.60
N ALA A 134 -3.49 -1.82 -36.64
CA ALA A 134 -4.19 -1.45 -37.87
C ALA A 134 -5.67 -1.10 -37.65
N ALA A 135 -6.35 -1.79 -36.72
CA ALA A 135 -7.72 -1.48 -36.34
C ALA A 135 -7.83 -0.17 -35.57
N MET A 136 -6.89 0.10 -34.66
CA MET A 136 -6.82 1.35 -33.90
C MET A 136 -6.54 2.56 -34.80
N ILE A 137 -5.59 2.46 -35.74
CA ILE A 137 -5.31 3.51 -36.73
C ILE A 137 -6.54 3.80 -37.58
N ALA A 138 -7.22 2.76 -38.08
CA ALA A 138 -8.44 2.95 -38.87
C ALA A 138 -9.56 3.63 -38.08
N ARG A 139 -9.72 3.30 -36.79
CA ARG A 139 -10.68 4.00 -35.92
C ARG A 139 -10.31 5.48 -35.78
N LEU A 140 -9.04 5.79 -35.52
CA LEU A 140 -8.57 7.15 -35.29
C LEU A 140 -8.57 8.02 -36.56
N ASN A 141 -8.48 7.40 -37.73
CA ASN A 141 -8.60 8.07 -39.03
C ASN A 141 -10.05 8.31 -39.46
N THR A 142 -11.02 7.62 -38.86
CA THR A 142 -12.42 7.77 -39.24
C THR A 142 -13.08 8.84 -38.36
N THR A 143 -13.59 9.90 -38.98
CA THR A 143 -14.40 10.92 -38.28
C THR A 143 -15.89 10.62 -38.48
N GLY A 144 -16.66 10.59 -37.39
CA GLY A 144 -18.09 10.28 -37.45
C GLY A 144 -18.78 10.26 -36.10
N LYS A 145 -20.11 10.51 -36.09
CA LYS A 145 -20.93 10.51 -34.87
C LYS A 145 -20.95 9.09 -34.26
N GLY A 146 -20.44 8.96 -33.04
CA GLY A 146 -20.36 7.68 -32.33
C GLY A 146 -19.00 6.97 -32.40
N ILE A 147 -18.03 7.52 -33.14
CA ILE A 147 -16.64 7.02 -33.16
C ILE A 147 -15.86 7.67 -32.03
N LYS A 148 -15.21 6.84 -31.20
CA LYS A 148 -14.42 7.32 -30.06
C LYS A 148 -13.00 7.69 -30.51
N SER A 149 -12.53 8.87 -30.13
CA SER A 149 -11.18 9.40 -30.43
C SER A 149 -10.10 9.01 -29.41
N LYS A 150 -10.42 8.11 -28.47
CA LYS A 150 -9.49 7.70 -27.40
C LYS A 150 -8.25 7.04 -28.00
N LYS A 151 -7.06 7.57 -27.71
CA LYS A 151 -5.75 7.08 -28.19
C LYS A 151 -5.24 5.83 -27.44
N SER A 152 -6.14 4.95 -27.02
CA SER A 152 -5.82 3.65 -26.41
C SER A 152 -6.60 2.56 -27.12
N VAL A 153 -6.11 1.31 -27.07
CA VAL A 153 -6.85 0.15 -27.59
C VAL A 153 -8.21 0.04 -26.92
N MET A 154 -9.24 -0.27 -27.71
CA MET A 154 -10.60 -0.49 -27.25
C MET A 154 -11.12 -1.87 -27.64
N THR A 155 -12.17 -2.35 -26.98
CA THR A 155 -12.86 -3.61 -27.33
C THR A 155 -13.27 -3.66 -28.81
N SER A 156 -13.66 -2.52 -29.40
CA SER A 156 -13.99 -2.40 -30.83
C SER A 156 -12.79 -2.64 -31.75
N ASP A 157 -11.59 -2.26 -31.33
CA ASP A 157 -10.36 -2.41 -32.11
C ASP A 157 -9.98 -3.90 -32.17
N ILE A 158 -10.08 -4.60 -31.03
CA ILE A 158 -9.85 -6.04 -30.92
C ILE A 158 -10.88 -6.83 -31.74
N HIS A 159 -12.16 -6.44 -31.70
CA HIS A 159 -13.18 -7.08 -32.52
C HIS A 159 -12.94 -6.84 -34.02
N SER A 160 -12.54 -5.63 -34.39
CA SER A 160 -12.22 -5.29 -35.77
C SER A 160 -10.99 -6.05 -36.27
N ALA A 161 -9.95 -6.18 -35.44
CA ALA A 161 -8.77 -7.00 -35.71
C ALA A 161 -9.15 -8.46 -35.98
N TYR A 162 -10.00 -9.04 -35.13
CA TYR A 162 -10.52 -10.40 -35.30
C TYR A 162 -11.29 -10.56 -36.62
N GLN A 163 -12.17 -9.61 -36.95
CA GLN A 163 -12.99 -9.64 -38.17
C GLN A 163 -12.16 -9.49 -39.46
N ARG A 164 -11.10 -8.68 -39.45
CA ARG A 164 -10.22 -8.46 -40.62
C ARG A 164 -9.56 -9.75 -41.08
N LYS A 165 -9.03 -10.55 -40.15
CA LYS A 165 -8.49 -11.88 -40.48
C LYS A 165 -9.55 -12.87 -40.91
N TYR A 166 -10.75 -12.83 -40.31
CA TYR A 166 -11.84 -13.70 -40.73
C TYR A 166 -12.26 -13.45 -42.18
N ARG A 167 -12.08 -12.21 -42.68
CA ARG A 167 -12.39 -11.81 -44.06
C ARG A 167 -11.21 -12.00 -45.04
N GLY A 168 -10.11 -12.61 -44.61
CA GLY A 168 -8.93 -12.81 -45.46
C GLY A 168 -8.27 -11.51 -45.91
N GLN A 169 -8.41 -10.43 -45.15
CA GLN A 169 -7.72 -9.17 -45.44
C GLN A 169 -6.28 -9.29 -44.96
N ASP A 170 -5.36 -9.65 -45.86
CA ASP A 170 -3.94 -9.75 -45.55
C ASP A 170 -3.33 -8.38 -45.17
N LEU A 171 -2.40 -8.42 -44.23
CA LEU A 171 -1.69 -7.25 -43.68
C LEU A 171 -0.80 -6.53 -44.69
N GLU A 172 -0.59 -7.08 -45.89
CA GLU A 172 0.31 -6.52 -46.92
C GLU A 172 -0.01 -5.06 -47.30
N LEU A 173 -1.19 -4.55 -46.94
CA LEU A 173 -1.68 -3.21 -47.27
C LEU A 173 -1.69 -2.18 -46.15
N MET A 174 -1.27 -2.50 -44.91
CA MET A 174 -1.23 -1.50 -43.82
C MET A 174 0.16 -1.34 -43.22
N LYS A 175 1.07 -0.75 -43.99
CA LYS A 175 2.29 -0.15 -43.44
C LYS A 175 1.90 1.11 -42.66
N ILE A 176 1.84 1.00 -41.34
CA ILE A 176 1.68 2.16 -40.46
C ILE A 176 2.97 2.99 -40.56
N THR A 177 2.90 4.17 -41.18
CA THR A 177 4.08 5.03 -41.38
C THR A 177 4.42 5.82 -40.12
N ALA A 178 5.68 6.25 -39.99
CA ALA A 178 6.09 7.12 -38.89
C ALA A 178 5.30 8.44 -38.90
N GLU A 179 5.01 9.00 -40.08
CA GLU A 179 4.20 10.21 -40.25
C GLU A 179 2.77 10.02 -39.74
N GLU A 180 2.18 8.85 -39.94
CA GLU A 180 0.84 8.53 -39.45
C GLU A 180 0.79 8.40 -37.92
N LEU A 181 1.85 7.85 -37.33
CA LEU A 181 2.00 7.78 -35.88
C LEU A 181 2.17 9.17 -35.26
N ASP A 182 3.02 10.01 -35.85
CA ASP A 182 3.27 11.37 -35.38
C ASP A 182 2.00 12.23 -35.49
N ARG A 183 1.30 12.18 -36.63
CA ARG A 183 0.02 12.88 -36.83
C ARG A 183 -1.05 12.47 -35.81
N LEU A 184 -1.06 11.20 -35.39
CA LEU A 184 -2.01 10.69 -34.40
C LEU A 184 -1.49 10.82 -32.96
N GLY A 185 -0.25 11.27 -32.74
CA GLY A 185 0.42 11.33 -31.44
C GLY A 185 0.49 9.96 -30.77
N LEU A 186 0.93 8.95 -31.52
CA LEU A 186 1.08 7.56 -31.09
C LEU A 186 2.52 7.09 -31.25
N ARG A 187 2.91 6.09 -30.48
CA ARG A 187 4.17 5.36 -30.62
C ARG A 187 3.97 3.86 -30.40
N TYR A 188 4.90 3.04 -30.84
CA TYR A 188 4.93 1.63 -30.43
C TYR A 188 5.35 1.54 -28.96
N GLY A 189 4.49 0.99 -28.12
CA GLY A 189 4.84 0.65 -26.74
C GLY A 189 5.77 -0.56 -26.68
N LYS A 190 6.23 -0.89 -25.47
CA LYS A 190 7.18 -2.01 -25.23
C LYS A 190 6.74 -3.36 -25.82
N GLU A 191 5.43 -3.59 -25.90
CA GLU A 191 4.83 -4.84 -26.38
C GLU A 191 4.45 -4.82 -27.87
N GLY A 192 4.84 -3.75 -28.59
CA GLY A 192 4.53 -3.57 -30.01
C GLY A 192 3.09 -3.13 -30.30
N ILE A 193 2.30 -2.82 -29.27
CA ILE A 193 0.96 -2.21 -29.38
C ILE A 193 1.10 -0.68 -29.37
N LEU A 194 0.28 0.03 -30.15
CA LEU A 194 0.29 1.50 -30.16
C LEU A 194 -0.24 2.11 -28.85
N GLU A 195 0.49 3.08 -28.32
CA GLU A 195 0.15 3.86 -27.12
C GLU A 195 0.31 5.37 -27.40
N PRO A 196 -0.34 6.26 -26.62
CA PRO A 196 -0.14 7.70 -26.75
C PRO A 196 1.32 8.11 -26.55
N GLN A 197 1.81 9.04 -27.36
CA GLN A 197 3.08 9.69 -27.13
C GLN A 197 2.93 10.70 -25.98
N THR A 198 3.52 10.42 -24.82
CA THR A 198 3.58 11.35 -23.69
C THR A 198 4.71 12.38 -23.92
N SER A 199 4.39 13.66 -23.79
CA SER A 199 5.24 14.81 -24.19
C SER A 199 6.49 15.04 -23.33
N LEU A 200 6.92 14.07 -22.53
CA LEU A 200 8.00 14.23 -21.54
C LEU A 200 9.39 13.82 -22.05
N PHE A 201 9.55 13.50 -23.34
CA PHE A 201 10.79 12.91 -23.89
C PHE A 201 11.28 13.54 -25.21
N LEU A 202 10.98 14.81 -25.47
CA LEU A 202 11.44 15.52 -26.68
C LEU A 202 12.70 16.38 -26.49
N ALA A 203 13.35 16.32 -25.33
CA ALA A 203 14.68 16.87 -25.14
C ALA A 203 15.60 15.72 -24.70
N MET A 204 16.77 15.61 -25.34
CA MET A 204 17.87 14.68 -25.05
C MET A 204 17.90 13.35 -25.82
N ILE A 205 18.11 13.38 -27.14
CA ILE A 205 19.12 12.52 -27.79
C ILE A 205 19.71 13.27 -29.01
N PRO A 206 21.02 13.52 -29.11
CA PRO A 206 21.67 13.88 -30.36
C PRO A 206 21.96 12.62 -31.19
N GLU A 207 21.60 12.66 -32.47
CA GLU A 207 21.96 11.62 -33.44
C GLU A 207 23.48 11.58 -33.66
N SER A 208 24.07 10.38 -33.73
CA SER A 208 25.39 10.18 -34.32
C SER A 208 25.48 8.84 -35.07
N PRO A 209 26.33 8.77 -36.11
CA PRO A 209 26.04 8.00 -37.32
C PRO A 209 26.56 6.56 -37.29
N ARG A 210 25.86 5.72 -38.05
CA ARG A 210 26.23 4.34 -38.36
C ARG A 210 27.40 4.28 -39.34
N THR A 211 28.32 3.35 -39.10
CA THR A 211 29.20 2.72 -40.12
C THR A 211 29.64 1.33 -39.63
N PRO A 212 30.07 0.41 -40.53
CA PRO A 212 29.50 -0.92 -40.65
C PRO A 212 30.34 -2.06 -40.07
N GLU A 213 29.70 -3.22 -39.93
CA GLU A 213 30.28 -4.53 -39.60
C GLU A 213 31.47 -4.92 -40.49
N PRO A 214 32.37 -5.76 -39.94
CA PRO A 214 32.69 -6.98 -40.66
C PRO A 214 32.63 -8.26 -39.81
N GLU A 215 32.53 -9.36 -40.56
CA GLU A 215 32.23 -10.76 -40.29
C GLU A 215 33.11 -11.54 -39.28
N PRO A 216 32.70 -12.78 -38.89
CA PRO A 216 33.15 -13.46 -37.68
C PRO A 216 34.28 -14.47 -37.92
N GLU A 217 35.22 -14.57 -36.98
CA GLU A 217 36.08 -15.75 -36.83
C GLU A 217 35.78 -16.48 -35.52
N THR A 218 35.30 -17.71 -35.71
CA THR A 218 35.20 -18.79 -34.74
C THR A 218 36.57 -19.21 -34.19
N MET A 219 36.68 -19.45 -32.88
CA MET A 219 37.49 -20.54 -32.30
C MET A 219 37.00 -20.83 -30.87
N LEU A 220 36.82 -22.12 -30.59
CA LEU A 220 36.24 -22.72 -29.39
C LEU A 220 37.07 -22.48 -28.12
N SER A 221 36.43 -22.46 -26.95
CA SER A 221 36.72 -23.46 -25.90
C SER A 221 35.76 -23.35 -24.69
N THR A 222 35.14 -24.49 -24.41
CA THR A 222 34.40 -24.99 -23.24
C THR A 222 34.48 -24.24 -21.90
N TYR A 223 33.35 -24.01 -21.22
CA TYR A 223 32.96 -24.65 -19.93
C TYR A 223 31.53 -24.25 -19.52
N SER A 224 30.85 -25.17 -18.81
CA SER A 224 29.42 -25.29 -18.54
C SER A 224 28.70 -24.09 -17.90
N ALA A 225 27.48 -23.82 -18.40
CA ALA A 225 26.50 -22.90 -17.82
C ALA A 225 25.48 -23.64 -16.92
N VAL A 226 25.16 -23.02 -15.78
CA VAL A 226 24.02 -23.27 -14.87
C VAL A 226 23.32 -21.89 -14.71
N PRO A 227 21.98 -21.81 -14.61
CA PRO A 227 21.19 -20.82 -15.35
C PRO A 227 21.04 -19.46 -14.68
N GLU A 228 21.03 -18.41 -15.50
CA GLU A 228 20.63 -17.05 -15.17
C GLU A 228 19.12 -16.97 -14.86
N ILE A 229 18.79 -16.45 -13.68
CA ILE A 229 17.44 -16.05 -13.28
C ILE A 229 17.35 -14.53 -13.46
N ASP A 230 16.64 -14.10 -14.50
CA ASP A 230 16.33 -12.70 -14.78
C ASP A 230 15.11 -12.22 -13.97
N PHE A 231 15.28 -11.18 -13.17
CA PHE A 231 14.18 -10.40 -12.57
C PHE A 231 13.90 -9.14 -13.40
N PRO A 232 12.65 -8.89 -13.85
CA PRO A 232 12.30 -7.62 -14.46
C PRO A 232 11.75 -6.63 -13.41
N ALA A 233 12.39 -5.46 -13.35
CA ALA A 233 11.93 -4.29 -12.62
C ALA A 233 10.70 -3.61 -13.27
N GLY A 234 9.78 -3.17 -12.40
CA GLY A 234 9.10 -1.86 -12.47
C GLY A 234 7.98 -1.63 -13.50
N ARG A 235 6.76 -1.33 -13.00
CA ARG A 235 5.83 -0.38 -13.65
C ARG A 235 4.81 0.21 -12.64
N SER A 236 4.78 1.54 -12.58
CA SER A 236 3.80 2.38 -11.87
C SER A 236 2.55 2.60 -12.73
N ILE A 237 1.36 2.60 -12.10
CA ILE A 237 0.07 2.95 -12.71
C ILE A 237 -0.56 4.09 -11.89
N HIS A 238 -0.86 5.21 -12.55
CA HIS A 238 -1.73 6.27 -12.00
C HIS A 238 -3.21 5.98 -12.28
N LEU A 239 -4.04 6.04 -11.24
CA LEU A 239 -5.50 6.16 -11.33
C LEU A 239 -5.97 7.21 -10.31
N THR A 240 -6.99 7.99 -10.69
CA THR A 240 -7.51 9.12 -9.92
C THR A 240 -8.35 8.68 -8.73
N THR A 241 -8.16 9.37 -7.61
CA THR A 241 -8.68 9.10 -6.26
C THR A 241 -10.22 9.11 -6.16
N ALA A 242 -10.92 9.82 -7.05
CA ALA A 242 -12.37 10.02 -6.95
C ALA A 242 -13.23 8.77 -7.25
N GLU A 243 -12.72 7.81 -8.04
CA GLU A 243 -13.52 6.66 -8.50
C GLU A 243 -13.42 5.44 -7.55
N LYS A 244 -12.41 5.41 -6.67
CA LYS A 244 -12.22 4.31 -5.69
C LYS A 244 -13.04 4.51 -4.41
N THR A 245 -13.38 5.76 -4.08
CA THR A 245 -14.02 6.12 -2.81
C THR A 245 -15.53 5.88 -2.82
N ALA A 246 -16.21 6.03 -3.97
CA ALA A 246 -17.67 5.97 -4.04
C ALA A 246 -18.28 4.57 -3.81
N ALA A 247 -17.56 3.48 -4.06
CA ALA A 247 -18.08 2.12 -3.91
C ALA A 247 -17.85 1.51 -2.51
N ALA A 248 -16.97 2.10 -1.70
CA ALA A 248 -16.66 1.62 -0.35
C ALA A 248 -17.29 2.47 0.77
N LEU A 249 -17.64 3.74 0.47
CA LEU A 249 -18.16 4.69 1.47
C LEU A 249 -19.58 4.39 1.96
N GLU A 250 -20.38 3.63 1.20
CA GLU A 250 -21.79 3.37 1.55
C GLU A 250 -21.95 2.29 2.63
N PHE A 251 -20.86 1.66 3.07
CA PHE A 251 -20.90 0.44 3.89
C PHE A 251 -20.55 0.64 5.38
N LEU A 252 -19.99 1.78 5.80
CA LEU A 252 -19.39 1.91 7.14
C LEU A 252 -19.97 3.00 8.06
N LEU A 253 -21.01 3.74 7.64
CA LEU A 253 -21.66 4.73 8.51
C LEU A 253 -23.10 4.31 8.85
N PRO A 254 -23.50 4.29 10.13
CA PRO A 254 -24.91 4.27 10.49
C PRO A 254 -25.55 5.58 10.03
N ARG A 255 -26.57 5.51 9.17
CA ARG A 255 -27.41 6.67 8.86
C ARG A 255 -28.33 6.93 10.07
N PRO A 256 -28.60 8.21 10.43
CA PRO A 256 -29.59 8.52 11.46
C PRO A 256 -30.97 8.02 11.02
N GLU A 257 -31.73 7.51 11.99
CA GLU A 257 -33.14 7.11 11.81
C GLU A 257 -33.98 8.34 11.47
N GLU A 258 -34.27 8.53 10.18
CA GLU A 258 -35.36 9.41 9.73
C GLU A 258 -36.08 8.72 8.57
N ASP A 259 -37.04 7.87 8.90
CA ASP A 259 -38.12 7.44 7.98
C ASP A 259 -39.44 7.45 8.77
N LEU A 260 -39.83 8.63 9.26
CA LEU A 260 -41.24 8.93 9.48
C LEU A 260 -41.69 9.79 8.31
N ILE A 261 -42.35 9.16 7.35
CA ILE A 261 -42.86 9.82 6.14
C ILE A 261 -44.00 10.76 6.54
N ASP A 262 -43.85 12.02 6.16
CA ASP A 262 -44.87 13.06 6.24
C ASP A 262 -46.10 12.69 5.39
N GLN A 263 -47.26 12.64 6.03
CA GLN A 263 -48.55 12.32 5.41
C GLN A 263 -48.94 13.35 4.32
N GLU A 264 -48.35 14.55 4.35
CA GLU A 264 -48.57 15.62 3.37
C GLU A 264 -47.85 15.33 2.03
N GLU A 265 -46.65 14.73 2.06
CA GLU A 265 -45.92 14.31 0.84
C GLU A 265 -46.64 13.16 0.11
N PHE A 266 -47.39 12.34 0.85
CA PHE A 266 -48.22 11.26 0.32
C PHE A 266 -49.43 11.79 -0.48
N GLU A 267 -50.18 12.76 0.05
CA GLU A 267 -51.34 13.32 -0.66
C GLU A 267 -50.91 14.12 -1.91
N ALA A 268 -49.77 14.82 -1.88
CA ALA A 268 -49.25 15.56 -3.04
C ALA A 268 -48.85 14.66 -4.24
N ALA A 269 -48.49 13.38 -4.00
CA ALA A 269 -48.16 12.44 -5.06
C ALA A 269 -49.39 11.91 -5.82
N LYS A 270 -50.56 11.92 -5.18
CA LYS A 270 -51.83 11.43 -5.71
C LYS A 270 -52.39 12.33 -6.81
N ASP A 271 -52.22 13.65 -6.67
CA ASP A 271 -52.71 14.63 -7.64
C ASP A 271 -51.91 14.64 -8.95
N LYS A 272 -50.61 14.34 -8.92
CA LYS A 272 -49.74 14.35 -10.12
C LYS A 272 -50.02 13.21 -11.12
N LEU A 273 -50.74 12.16 -10.71
CA LEU A 273 -51.09 11.02 -11.58
C LEU A 273 -52.38 11.23 -12.37
N TYR A 274 -53.18 12.26 -12.03
CA TYR A 274 -54.46 12.55 -12.69
C TYR A 274 -54.39 13.61 -13.80
N THR A 275 -53.26 14.28 -14.02
CA THR A 275 -53.16 15.45 -14.93
C THR A 275 -52.41 15.18 -16.24
N SER A 276 -52.76 14.13 -16.99
CA SER A 276 -52.30 13.98 -18.39
C SER A 276 -53.47 13.72 -19.33
N GLU A 277 -54.23 14.77 -19.63
CA GLU A 277 -55.14 14.80 -20.77
C GLU A 277 -54.35 14.86 -22.09
N SER A 278 -54.82 14.07 -23.05
CA SER A 278 -54.23 13.83 -24.36
C SER A 278 -54.38 15.05 -25.29
N ILE A 279 -53.26 15.54 -25.83
CA ILE A 279 -53.24 16.43 -27.00
C ILE A 279 -52.98 15.57 -28.24
N GLU A 280 -53.99 15.46 -29.10
CA GLU A 280 -53.84 15.00 -30.48
C GLU A 280 -53.47 16.21 -31.35
N ASP A 281 -52.39 16.11 -32.12
CA ASP A 281 -52.21 16.87 -33.35
C ASP A 281 -51.24 16.12 -34.27
N GLY A 282 -51.62 15.99 -35.54
CA GLY A 282 -50.93 15.19 -36.55
C GLY A 282 -50.10 16.02 -37.54
N GLU A 283 -49.14 15.35 -38.19
CA GLU A 283 -48.94 15.40 -39.65
C GLU A 283 -47.92 14.32 -40.12
N PRO A 284 -47.95 13.88 -41.40
CA PRO A 284 -47.50 12.55 -41.81
C PRO A 284 -46.19 12.54 -42.61
N GLY A 285 -45.24 11.67 -42.22
CA GLY A 285 -44.03 11.36 -42.99
C GLY A 285 -43.66 9.86 -42.92
N LYS A 286 -44.28 9.03 -43.77
CA LYS A 286 -44.18 7.56 -43.71
C LYS A 286 -42.89 7.01 -44.35
N LYS A 287 -41.95 6.51 -43.53
CA LYS A 287 -41.18 5.29 -43.87
C LYS A 287 -41.98 4.09 -43.36
N ARG A 288 -42.29 3.13 -44.25
CA ARG A 288 -43.07 1.92 -43.95
C ARG A 288 -42.42 1.09 -42.82
N LYS A 289 -42.86 1.30 -41.57
CA LYS A 289 -42.65 0.35 -40.46
C LYS A 289 -43.55 -0.86 -40.70
N ARG A 290 -42.98 -2.06 -40.60
CA ARG A 290 -43.74 -3.32 -40.53
C ARG A 290 -44.84 -3.16 -39.47
N GLY A 291 -46.09 -3.46 -39.83
CA GLY A 291 -47.26 -3.28 -38.95
C GLY A 291 -47.07 -3.99 -37.60
N PRO A 292 -47.61 -3.43 -36.51
CA PRO A 292 -47.49 -4.02 -35.18
C PRO A 292 -48.12 -5.42 -35.23
N ARG A 293 -47.35 -6.45 -34.84
CA ARG A 293 -47.93 -7.76 -34.55
C ARG A 293 -49.04 -7.54 -33.50
N PRO A 294 -50.23 -8.15 -33.63
CA PRO A 294 -51.29 -8.02 -32.64
C PRO A 294 -50.71 -8.35 -31.26
N LYS A 295 -50.74 -7.38 -30.34
CA LYS A 295 -50.26 -7.58 -28.96
C LYS A 295 -51.10 -8.72 -28.37
N PRO A 296 -50.48 -9.72 -27.72
CA PRO A 296 -51.23 -10.76 -27.02
C PRO A 296 -52.22 -10.09 -26.05
N ARG A 297 -53.48 -10.56 -26.04
CA ARG A 297 -54.54 -9.99 -25.19
C ARG A 297 -54.09 -10.06 -23.73
N CYS A 298 -54.08 -8.92 -23.02
CA CYS A 298 -53.88 -8.85 -21.56
C CYS A 298 -54.95 -9.72 -20.90
N GLY A 299 -54.56 -10.69 -20.08
CA GLY A 299 -55.51 -11.45 -19.24
C GLY A 299 -55.97 -10.66 -18.02
N CYS A 300 -56.11 -9.34 -18.15
CA CYS A 300 -56.39 -8.42 -17.04
C CYS A 300 -57.89 -8.11 -17.07
N SER A 301 -58.52 -7.95 -15.92
CA SER A 301 -59.90 -7.47 -15.84
C SER A 301 -60.00 -6.05 -16.42
N SER A 302 -61.23 -5.68 -16.80
CA SER A 302 -61.50 -4.43 -17.53
C SER A 302 -61.25 -3.15 -16.73
N ASP A 303 -61.26 -3.25 -15.40
CA ASP A 303 -60.97 -2.19 -14.43
C ASP A 303 -59.46 -1.87 -14.31
N VAL A 304 -58.57 -2.73 -14.80
CA VAL A 304 -57.11 -2.44 -14.82
C VAL A 304 -56.79 -1.41 -15.89
N SER A 305 -56.62 -0.15 -15.47
CA SER A 305 -56.38 0.99 -16.36
C SER A 305 -55.11 0.86 -17.20
N ILE A 306 -55.12 1.49 -18.39
CA ILE A 306 -53.94 1.56 -19.27
C ILE A 306 -52.81 2.32 -18.58
N THR A 307 -53.12 3.43 -17.91
CA THR A 307 -52.17 4.25 -17.16
C THR A 307 -51.43 3.46 -16.09
N TRP A 308 -52.13 2.60 -15.33
CA TRP A 308 -51.49 1.74 -14.33
C TRP A 308 -50.54 0.72 -14.99
N LYS A 309 -50.98 0.07 -16.08
CA LYS A 309 -50.17 -0.90 -16.84
C LYS A 309 -48.89 -0.25 -17.35
N ASP A 310 -48.98 0.96 -17.90
CA ASP A 310 -47.83 1.72 -18.40
C ASP A 310 -46.90 2.15 -17.26
N SER A 311 -47.45 2.54 -16.11
CA SER A 311 -46.68 2.94 -14.94
C SER A 311 -45.82 1.80 -14.40
N VAL A 312 -46.38 0.59 -14.26
CA VAL A 312 -45.62 -0.58 -13.79
C VAL A 312 -44.70 -1.19 -14.86
N SER A 313 -44.98 -0.92 -16.14
CA SER A 313 -44.13 -1.34 -17.27
C SER A 313 -42.98 -0.36 -17.54
N SER A 314 -43.01 0.80 -16.90
CA SER A 314 -41.97 1.82 -17.05
C SER A 314 -40.66 1.34 -16.45
N ASN A 315 -39.57 1.50 -17.19
CA ASN A 315 -38.22 1.27 -16.67
C ASN A 315 -37.71 2.43 -15.78
N LYS A 316 -38.53 3.46 -15.54
CA LYS A 316 -38.14 4.59 -14.69
C LYS A 316 -38.18 4.16 -13.22
N ALA A 317 -37.14 4.51 -12.48
CA ALA A 317 -37.13 4.34 -11.03
C ALA A 317 -38.24 5.21 -10.41
N THR A 318 -39.14 4.60 -9.66
CA THR A 318 -40.21 5.28 -8.91
C THR A 318 -39.84 5.35 -7.43
N LYS A 319 -40.23 6.42 -6.74
CA LYS A 319 -40.02 6.54 -5.29
C LYS A 319 -41.04 5.70 -4.52
N TRP A 320 -40.74 5.32 -3.27
CA TRP A 320 -41.61 4.47 -2.45
C TRP A 320 -43.07 4.94 -2.37
N PRO A 321 -43.40 6.23 -2.14
CA PRO A 321 -44.80 6.68 -2.10
C PRO A 321 -45.58 6.36 -3.39
N GLN A 322 -44.92 6.49 -4.55
CA GLN A 322 -45.51 6.15 -5.85
C GLN A 322 -45.66 4.64 -6.02
N GLN A 323 -44.68 3.85 -5.57
CA GLN A 323 -44.76 2.38 -5.58
C GLN A 323 -45.91 1.89 -4.69
N GLN A 324 -46.08 2.48 -3.51
CA GLN A 324 -47.17 2.18 -2.58
C GLN A 324 -48.52 2.53 -3.20
N HIS A 325 -48.67 3.69 -3.83
CA HIS A 325 -49.91 4.07 -4.51
C HIS A 325 -50.27 3.11 -5.65
N LEU A 326 -49.29 2.69 -6.45
CA LEU A 326 -49.49 1.69 -7.50
C LEU A 326 -49.91 0.33 -6.92
N LEU A 327 -49.35 -0.07 -5.78
CA LEU A 327 -49.75 -1.28 -5.06
C LEU A 327 -51.17 -1.18 -4.52
N GLU A 328 -51.50 -0.06 -3.87
CA GLU A 328 -52.84 0.24 -3.35
C GLU A 328 -53.90 0.17 -4.45
N THR A 329 -53.58 0.73 -5.62
CA THR A 329 -54.43 0.68 -6.80
C THR A 329 -54.59 -0.75 -7.31
N MET A 330 -53.49 -1.51 -7.35
CA MET A 330 -53.52 -2.91 -7.76
C MET A 330 -54.43 -3.77 -6.89
N MET A 331 -54.43 -3.55 -5.56
CA MET A 331 -55.23 -4.33 -4.61
C MET A 331 -56.74 -4.08 -4.75
N LYS A 332 -57.16 -3.02 -5.44
CA LYS A 332 -58.57 -2.71 -5.73
C LYS A 332 -59.09 -3.37 -7.00
N PHE A 333 -58.19 -3.87 -7.87
CA PHE A 333 -58.60 -4.49 -9.12
C PHE A 333 -59.15 -5.89 -8.90
N GLU A 334 -60.16 -6.27 -9.69
CA GLU A 334 -60.72 -7.63 -9.65
C GLU A 334 -59.67 -8.68 -10.04
N HIS A 335 -58.93 -8.46 -11.13
CA HIS A 335 -57.93 -9.39 -11.61
C HIS A 335 -56.81 -8.75 -12.44
N THR A 336 -55.58 -8.76 -11.91
CA THR A 336 -54.36 -8.40 -12.69
C THR A 336 -53.68 -9.64 -13.27
N CYS A 337 -53.41 -9.70 -14.58
CA CYS A 337 -52.70 -10.87 -15.09
C CYS A 337 -51.30 -11.05 -14.46
N PHE A 338 -50.79 -12.28 -14.42
CA PHE A 338 -49.50 -12.59 -13.81
C PHE A 338 -48.33 -11.72 -14.34
N ALA A 339 -48.34 -11.38 -15.63
CA ALA A 339 -47.31 -10.53 -16.23
C ALA A 339 -47.26 -9.14 -15.57
N HIS A 340 -48.41 -8.49 -15.36
CA HIS A 340 -48.46 -7.19 -14.72
C HIS A 340 -48.25 -7.26 -13.21
N THR A 341 -48.72 -8.33 -12.55
CA THR A 341 -48.39 -8.61 -11.14
C THR A 341 -46.85 -8.73 -10.97
N ARG A 342 -46.16 -9.38 -11.92
CA ARG A 342 -44.68 -9.49 -11.92
C ARG A 342 -43.99 -8.15 -12.11
N LEU A 343 -44.53 -7.29 -12.97
CA LEU A 343 -44.03 -5.93 -13.18
C LEU A 343 -44.22 -5.08 -11.91
N MET A 344 -45.36 -5.18 -11.24
CA MET A 344 -45.60 -4.52 -9.95
C MET A 344 -44.60 -4.98 -8.88
N GLY A 345 -44.38 -6.29 -8.77
CA GLY A 345 -43.35 -6.83 -7.88
C GLY A 345 -41.95 -6.31 -8.20
N GLY A 346 -41.59 -6.24 -9.49
CA GLY A 346 -40.35 -5.62 -9.93
C GLY A 346 -40.22 -4.14 -9.55
N THR A 347 -41.33 -3.39 -9.63
CA THR A 347 -41.41 -1.96 -9.31
C THR A 347 -41.16 -1.69 -7.82
N ILE A 348 -41.68 -2.54 -6.93
CA ILE A 348 -41.39 -2.50 -5.47
C ILE A 348 -39.99 -3.05 -5.12
N GLY A 349 -39.30 -3.61 -6.12
CA GLY A 349 -37.96 -4.15 -5.95
C GLY A 349 -37.91 -5.61 -5.49
N LEU A 350 -38.99 -6.38 -5.64
CA LEU A 350 -39.03 -7.80 -5.32
C LEU A 350 -38.21 -8.66 -6.30
N ASN A 351 -37.72 -9.77 -5.78
CA ASN A 351 -37.19 -10.87 -6.55
C ASN A 351 -38.34 -11.77 -7.04
N THR A 352 -38.73 -11.55 -8.30
CA THR A 352 -39.88 -12.22 -8.91
C THR A 352 -39.50 -13.44 -9.77
N ARG A 353 -38.21 -13.81 -9.85
CA ARG A 353 -37.73 -14.78 -10.85
C ARG A 353 -38.26 -16.20 -10.65
N HIS A 354 -38.52 -16.59 -9.40
CA HIS A 354 -38.90 -17.95 -9.02
C HIS A 354 -40.28 -18.05 -8.35
N LEU A 355 -41.08 -16.98 -8.45
CA LEU A 355 -42.41 -16.95 -7.84
C LEU A 355 -43.47 -17.33 -8.87
N ASN A 356 -44.38 -18.21 -8.48
CA ASN A 356 -45.64 -18.41 -9.19
C ASN A 356 -46.63 -17.27 -8.84
N GLU A 357 -47.78 -17.23 -9.51
CA GLU A 357 -48.76 -16.16 -9.33
C GLU A 357 -49.24 -16.05 -7.87
N GLN A 358 -49.59 -17.18 -7.25
CA GLN A 358 -50.10 -17.21 -5.89
C GLN A 358 -49.07 -16.70 -4.87
N ALA A 359 -47.82 -17.16 -4.96
CA ALA A 359 -46.75 -16.75 -4.06
C ALA A 359 -46.39 -15.26 -4.24
N LEU A 360 -46.38 -14.77 -5.48
CA LEU A 360 -46.15 -13.36 -5.75
C LEU A 360 -47.28 -12.48 -5.20
N ARG A 361 -48.55 -12.88 -5.40
CA ARG A 361 -49.70 -12.18 -4.83
C ARG A 361 -49.66 -12.18 -3.31
N ALA A 362 -49.35 -13.31 -2.68
CA ALA A 362 -49.24 -13.40 -1.23
C ALA A 362 -48.17 -12.43 -0.69
N ARG A 363 -46.98 -12.37 -1.31
CA ARG A 363 -45.94 -11.40 -0.92
C ARG A 363 -46.37 -9.95 -1.12
N LEU A 364 -47.01 -9.63 -2.25
CA LEU A 364 -47.53 -8.29 -2.52
C LEU A 364 -48.63 -7.89 -1.53
N GLN A 365 -49.50 -8.83 -1.13
CA GLN A 365 -50.51 -8.63 -0.10
C GLN A 365 -49.86 -8.36 1.26
N THR A 366 -48.89 -9.17 1.68
CA THR A 366 -48.15 -8.91 2.93
C THR A 366 -47.48 -7.54 2.95
N ILE A 367 -46.89 -7.12 1.82
CA ILE A 367 -46.29 -5.79 1.69
C ILE A 367 -47.35 -4.69 1.76
N TYR A 368 -48.52 -4.91 1.17
CA TYR A 368 -49.64 -3.97 1.25
C TYR A 368 -50.17 -3.82 2.68
N ASP A 369 -50.37 -4.95 3.37
CA ASP A 369 -50.87 -5.00 4.74
C ASP A 369 -49.89 -4.32 5.71
N ARG A 370 -48.57 -4.47 5.46
CA ARG A 370 -47.47 -3.88 6.24
C ARG A 370 -46.77 -2.72 5.53
N ARG A 371 -47.49 -1.98 4.66
CA ARG A 371 -46.88 -0.93 3.81
C ARG A 371 -46.25 0.22 4.58
N LEU A 372 -46.70 0.47 5.81
CA LEU A 372 -46.13 1.47 6.72
C LEU A 372 -44.81 1.00 7.36
N ASP A 373 -44.51 -0.31 7.33
CA ASP A 373 -43.31 -0.93 7.91
C ASP A 373 -42.33 -1.45 6.84
N ILE A 374 -42.32 -0.84 5.64
CA ILE A 374 -41.54 -1.37 4.52
C ILE A 374 -40.04 -1.47 4.82
N GLY A 375 -39.50 -0.54 5.61
CA GLY A 375 -38.10 -0.58 6.04
C GLY A 375 -37.77 -1.85 6.83
N ARG A 376 -38.68 -2.25 7.74
CA ARG A 376 -38.56 -3.48 8.52
C ARG A 376 -38.70 -4.72 7.67
N LEU A 377 -39.65 -4.77 6.73
CA LEU A 377 -39.78 -5.86 5.77
C LEU A 377 -38.51 -6.06 4.91
N LYS A 378 -37.77 -4.98 4.65
CA LYS A 378 -36.52 -5.03 3.89
C LYS A 378 -35.32 -5.51 4.72
N THR A 379 -35.41 -5.52 6.05
CA THR A 379 -34.31 -5.89 6.95
C THR A 379 -34.54 -7.19 7.73
N GLU A 380 -35.79 -7.60 7.99
CA GLU A 380 -36.08 -8.79 8.79
C GLU A 380 -35.78 -10.11 8.04
N VAL A 381 -35.22 -11.08 8.76
CA VAL A 381 -34.74 -12.38 8.22
C VAL A 381 -35.81 -13.13 7.38
N PRO A 382 -37.10 -13.16 7.74
CA PRO A 382 -38.09 -13.89 6.93
C PRO A 382 -38.40 -13.25 5.57
N THR A 383 -38.17 -11.94 5.41
CA THR A 383 -38.68 -11.19 4.24
C THR A 383 -37.60 -10.43 3.47
N PHE A 384 -36.40 -10.23 4.02
CA PHE A 384 -35.34 -9.50 3.31
C PHE A 384 -34.98 -10.16 1.96
N GLU A 385 -35.00 -11.49 1.86
CA GLU A 385 -34.74 -12.22 0.61
C GLU A 385 -35.83 -12.01 -0.45
N TRP A 386 -36.99 -11.47 -0.07
CA TRP A 386 -38.04 -11.14 -1.03
C TRP A 386 -37.61 -9.98 -1.93
N PHE A 387 -36.72 -9.12 -1.45
CA PHE A 387 -36.25 -7.94 -2.16
C PHE A 387 -34.91 -8.19 -2.86
N ARG A 388 -34.71 -7.55 -4.00
CA ARG A 388 -33.40 -7.52 -4.68
C ARG A 388 -32.41 -6.75 -3.80
N ARG A 389 -31.13 -7.16 -3.83
CA ARG A 389 -30.05 -6.52 -3.06
C ARG A 389 -29.97 -5.01 -3.25
N ALA A 390 -30.24 -4.49 -4.45
CA ALA A 390 -30.23 -3.06 -4.74
C ALA A 390 -31.43 -2.27 -4.17
N ASN A 391 -32.47 -2.95 -3.67
CA ASN A 391 -33.73 -2.34 -3.22
C ASN A 391 -34.02 -2.58 -1.73
N ARG A 392 -33.04 -3.12 -0.98
CA ARG A 392 -33.09 -3.30 0.46
C ARG A 392 -31.79 -2.83 1.11
N ASN A 393 -31.81 -2.62 2.42
CA ASN A 393 -30.61 -2.31 3.18
C ASN A 393 -29.60 -3.47 3.12
N ALA A 394 -28.32 -3.14 3.25
CA ALA A 394 -27.26 -4.14 3.33
C ALA A 394 -27.50 -5.04 4.55
N HIS A 395 -27.60 -6.34 4.31
CA HIS A 395 -27.68 -7.35 5.36
C HIS A 395 -26.25 -7.86 5.65
N PRO A 396 -25.90 -8.24 6.90
CA PRO A 396 -24.55 -8.74 7.22
C PRO A 396 -24.07 -9.89 6.31
N THR A 397 -25.01 -10.68 5.77
CA THR A 397 -24.71 -11.78 4.85
C THR A 397 -24.34 -11.33 3.43
N ASP A 398 -24.68 -10.11 3.03
CA ASP A 398 -24.42 -9.60 1.67
C ASP A 398 -22.93 -9.43 1.40
N GLY A 399 -22.15 -9.15 2.45
CA GLY A 399 -20.69 -9.00 2.40
C GLY A 399 -19.92 -10.32 2.45
N LEU A 400 -20.59 -11.45 2.64
CA LEU A 400 -19.90 -12.74 2.80
C LEU A 400 -19.27 -13.26 1.51
N GLY A 401 -19.77 -12.86 0.34
CA GLY A 401 -19.31 -13.45 -0.92
C GLY A 401 -19.52 -14.97 -0.92
N VAL A 402 -18.42 -15.73 -0.89
CA VAL A 402 -18.44 -17.21 -0.83
C VAL A 402 -18.48 -17.77 0.60
N TYR A 403 -18.32 -16.93 1.63
CA TYR A 403 -18.34 -17.39 3.02
C TYR A 403 -19.74 -17.79 3.46
N ARG A 404 -19.83 -18.91 4.19
CA ARG A 404 -21.10 -19.45 4.69
C ARG A 404 -21.64 -18.71 5.91
N PHE A 405 -20.75 -18.15 6.73
CA PHE A 405 -21.09 -17.60 8.04
C PHE A 405 -20.59 -16.18 8.21
N VAL A 406 -21.42 -15.34 8.83
CA VAL A 406 -20.99 -14.06 9.38
C VAL A 406 -20.12 -14.36 10.60
N HIS A 407 -18.95 -13.73 10.66
CA HIS A 407 -18.09 -13.81 11.83
C HIS A 407 -18.57 -12.80 12.87
N SER A 408 -18.45 -13.14 14.15
CA SER A 408 -18.70 -12.17 15.22
C SER A 408 -17.71 -11.02 15.11
N THR A 409 -18.18 -9.79 15.38
CA THR A 409 -17.29 -8.65 15.56
C THR A 409 -16.44 -8.89 16.80
N VAL A 410 -15.13 -8.75 16.67
CA VAL A 410 -14.21 -8.79 17.82
C VAL A 410 -14.49 -7.55 18.67
N PRO A 411 -14.67 -7.67 20.00
CA PRO A 411 -14.80 -6.51 20.88
C PRO A 411 -13.64 -5.52 20.68
N GLU A 412 -13.90 -4.24 20.92
CA GLU A 412 -12.86 -3.24 20.96
C GLU A 412 -11.84 -3.60 22.06
N PHE A 413 -10.56 -3.52 21.72
CA PHE A 413 -9.49 -3.86 22.66
C PHE A 413 -9.13 -2.64 23.50
N GLU A 414 -9.17 -2.81 24.81
CA GLU A 414 -8.75 -1.80 25.79
C GLU A 414 -7.55 -2.30 26.60
N TYR A 415 -6.67 -1.37 26.98
CA TYR A 415 -5.56 -1.62 27.88
C TYR A 415 -5.40 -0.43 28.85
N VAL A 416 -4.61 -0.63 29.90
CA VAL A 416 -4.34 0.39 30.92
C VAL A 416 -2.93 0.98 30.70
N PRO A 417 -2.77 2.20 30.15
CA PRO A 417 -1.46 2.77 29.83
C PRO A 417 -0.50 2.81 31.02
N LYS A 418 -1.01 3.12 32.22
CA LYS A 418 -0.21 3.14 33.45
C LYS A 418 0.38 1.77 33.78
N LEU A 419 -0.37 0.69 33.58
CA LEU A 419 0.12 -0.68 33.80
C LEU A 419 1.19 -1.05 32.77
N VAL A 420 0.97 -0.72 31.49
CA VAL A 420 1.96 -0.93 30.43
C VAL A 420 3.27 -0.20 30.75
N LEU A 421 3.20 1.05 31.18
CA LEU A 421 4.38 1.83 31.56
C LEU A 421 5.07 1.29 32.82
N GLN A 422 4.33 0.74 33.79
CA GLN A 422 4.91 0.01 34.93
C GLN A 422 5.67 -1.23 34.46
N HIS A 423 5.14 -1.99 33.50
CA HIS A 423 5.86 -3.11 32.91
C HIS A 423 7.13 -2.65 32.20
N VAL A 424 7.08 -1.58 31.39
CA VAL A 424 8.26 -0.98 30.76
C VAL A 424 9.29 -0.56 31.80
N GLN A 425 8.86 0.11 32.88
CA GLN A 425 9.72 0.53 33.98
C GLN A 425 10.46 -0.66 34.61
N MET A 426 9.76 -1.78 34.85
CA MET A 426 10.36 -3.02 35.37
C MET A 426 11.33 -3.67 34.37
N ILE A 427 10.97 -3.72 33.07
CA ILE A 427 11.84 -4.28 32.01
C ILE A 427 13.15 -3.49 31.91
N LEU A 428 13.07 -2.17 32.01
CA LEU A 428 14.22 -1.27 31.85
C LEU A 428 15.01 -1.05 33.15
N GLY A 429 14.57 -1.62 34.27
CA GLY A 429 15.21 -1.44 35.57
C GLY A 429 15.18 0.01 36.06
N LEU A 430 14.16 0.79 35.68
CA LEU A 430 14.00 2.16 36.13
C LEU A 430 13.60 2.19 37.63
N PRO A 431 14.05 3.21 38.40
CA PRO A 431 13.74 3.30 39.83
C PRO A 431 12.23 3.25 40.10
N ALA A 432 11.78 2.50 41.12
CA ALA A 432 10.36 2.24 41.39
C ALA A 432 9.51 3.51 41.62
N ASN A 433 10.13 4.60 42.08
CA ASN A 433 9.50 5.91 42.28
C ASN A 433 9.40 6.77 41.00
N THR A 434 9.91 6.28 39.87
CA THR A 434 9.82 6.97 38.58
C THR A 434 8.39 6.86 38.05
N ASP A 435 7.64 7.96 38.07
CA ASP A 435 6.36 8.03 37.35
C ASP A 435 6.60 8.52 35.92
N VAL A 436 6.84 7.57 35.02
CA VAL A 436 7.18 7.83 33.61
C VAL A 436 6.09 8.65 32.92
N LEU A 437 4.81 8.36 33.20
CA LEU A 437 3.69 9.06 32.59
C LEU A 437 3.61 10.50 33.09
N LYS A 438 3.72 10.68 34.41
CA LYS A 438 3.72 12.01 35.01
C LYS A 438 4.88 12.85 34.50
N GLN A 439 6.10 12.28 34.46
CA GLN A 439 7.26 12.97 33.91
C GLN A 439 7.01 13.37 32.44
N PHE A 440 6.48 12.48 31.61
CA PHE A 440 6.17 12.81 30.22
C PHE A 440 5.12 13.92 30.09
N GLN A 441 4.07 13.90 30.92
CA GLN A 441 3.04 14.94 30.95
C GLN A 441 3.58 16.29 31.47
N GLU A 442 4.49 16.26 32.45
CA GLU A 442 5.07 17.44 33.07
C GLU A 442 6.20 18.06 32.23
N ASP A 443 7.04 17.23 31.65
CA ASP A 443 8.25 17.70 30.98
C ASP A 443 8.07 17.79 29.46
N GLY A 444 7.09 17.06 28.93
CA GLY A 444 6.88 16.85 27.50
C GLY A 444 7.86 15.83 26.91
N THR A 445 8.74 15.26 27.74
CA THR A 445 9.80 14.35 27.30
C THR A 445 10.21 13.38 28.40
N ILE A 446 10.77 12.24 28.02
CA ILE A 446 11.49 11.31 28.89
C ILE A 446 12.72 10.77 28.17
N THR A 447 13.70 10.29 28.94
CA THR A 447 14.82 9.48 28.44
C THR A 447 14.76 8.10 29.06
N ALA A 448 14.90 7.05 28.25
CA ALA A 448 14.80 5.67 28.72
C ALA A 448 15.84 4.75 28.03
N PRO A 449 16.43 3.77 28.75
CA PRO A 449 17.48 2.88 28.22
C PRO A 449 16.93 1.72 27.37
N VAL A 450 15.98 1.99 26.47
CA VAL A 450 15.24 0.96 25.72
C VAL A 450 16.15 0.05 24.90
N PHE A 451 17.22 0.61 24.32
CA PHE A 451 18.09 -0.06 23.37
C PHE A 451 19.49 -0.38 23.93
N LYS A 452 19.69 -0.27 25.25
CA LYS A 452 20.97 -0.67 25.87
C LYS A 452 21.34 -2.13 25.59
N TRP A 453 20.33 -2.99 25.42
CA TRP A 453 20.53 -4.40 25.07
C TRP A 453 21.31 -4.61 23.77
N LEU A 454 21.31 -3.66 22.82
CA LEU A 454 22.12 -3.76 21.60
C LEU A 454 23.62 -3.85 21.92
N TYR A 455 24.03 -3.27 23.05
CA TYR A 455 25.42 -3.22 23.49
C TYR A 455 25.79 -4.35 24.45
N ASP A 456 24.83 -5.21 24.82
CA ASP A 456 25.12 -6.47 25.51
C ASP A 456 25.75 -7.50 24.55
N TYR A 457 25.72 -7.22 23.24
CA TYR A 457 26.27 -8.05 22.15
C TYR A 457 27.36 -7.27 21.41
N PRO A 458 28.65 -7.59 21.64
CA PRO A 458 29.78 -6.89 20.99
C PRO A 458 29.69 -6.88 19.46
N GLU A 459 29.15 -7.92 18.85
CA GLU A 459 28.95 -8.05 17.41
C GLU A 459 27.95 -7.02 16.86
N LEU A 460 26.91 -6.69 17.63
CA LEU A 460 25.95 -5.67 17.25
C LEU A 460 26.52 -4.25 17.45
N GLU A 461 27.32 -4.02 18.50
CA GLU A 461 28.03 -2.75 18.66
C GLU A 461 28.98 -2.48 17.49
N GLU A 462 29.81 -3.47 17.11
CA GLU A 462 30.66 -3.38 15.92
C GLU A 462 29.84 -3.16 14.65
N MET A 463 28.72 -3.87 14.48
CA MET A 463 27.82 -3.69 13.35
C MET A 463 27.31 -2.25 13.25
N ILE A 464 26.80 -1.68 14.36
CA ILE A 464 26.30 -0.29 14.40
C ILE A 464 27.38 0.67 13.90
N ASP A 465 28.59 0.55 14.44
CA ASP A 465 29.70 1.43 14.06
C ASP A 465 30.06 1.29 12.57
N LEU A 466 30.16 0.06 12.08
CA LEU A 466 30.47 -0.23 10.68
C LEU A 466 29.35 0.22 9.73
N GLU A 467 28.07 0.12 10.11
CA GLU A 467 26.98 0.64 9.30
C GLU A 467 27.11 2.16 9.12
N PHE A 468 27.30 2.92 10.20
CA PHE A 468 27.48 4.38 10.11
C PHE A 468 28.69 4.77 9.26
N LEU A 469 29.81 4.05 9.38
CA LEU A 469 31.00 4.30 8.57
C LEU A 469 30.76 3.96 7.08
N MET A 470 30.11 2.82 6.80
CA MET A 470 29.77 2.39 5.44
C MET A 470 28.82 3.39 4.77
N TYR A 471 27.73 3.77 5.42
CA TYR A 471 26.79 4.73 4.85
C TYR A 471 27.43 6.10 4.66
N ARG A 472 28.26 6.57 5.60
CA ARG A 472 29.03 7.82 5.42
C ARG A 472 29.99 7.75 4.25
N TYR A 473 30.67 6.61 4.06
CA TYR A 473 31.57 6.38 2.93
C TYR A 473 30.84 6.53 1.59
N HIS A 474 29.60 6.04 1.50
CA HIS A 474 28.74 6.13 0.32
C HIS A 474 27.89 7.42 0.24
N LEU A 475 28.00 8.31 1.23
CA LEU A 475 27.27 9.58 1.22
C LEU A 475 28.00 10.57 0.31
N ARG A 476 27.27 11.06 -0.70
CA ARG A 476 27.76 12.12 -1.59
C ARG A 476 27.86 13.45 -0.83
N GLU A 477 29.02 14.07 -0.90
CA GLU A 477 29.25 15.42 -0.43
C GLU A 477 29.10 16.40 -1.60
N THR A 478 28.37 17.49 -1.41
CA THR A 478 28.22 18.54 -2.42
C THR A 478 29.04 19.76 -2.01
N PRO A 479 30.08 20.16 -2.77
CA PRO A 479 30.99 21.23 -2.37
C PRO A 479 30.31 22.56 -2.03
N SER A 480 29.17 22.86 -2.64
CA SER A 480 28.42 24.10 -2.45
C SER A 480 27.52 24.13 -1.20
N ARG A 481 27.44 23.06 -0.42
CA ARG A 481 26.57 23.00 0.77
C ARG A 481 27.35 22.49 1.98
N LYS A 482 27.32 23.25 3.08
CA LYS A 482 27.84 22.82 4.38
C LYS A 482 27.20 21.49 4.78
N HIS A 483 28.00 20.58 5.33
CA HIS A 483 27.47 19.33 5.88
C HIS A 483 26.68 19.63 7.17
N TRP A 484 25.44 19.16 7.22
CA TRP A 484 24.50 19.42 8.34
C TRP A 484 24.46 18.26 9.33
N GLY A 485 25.42 17.35 9.25
CA GLY A 485 25.50 16.16 10.10
C GLY A 485 24.40 15.11 9.83
N TRP A 486 23.77 15.11 8.65
CA TRP A 486 22.72 14.15 8.29
C TRP A 486 23.25 13.05 7.37
N CYS A 487 23.03 11.79 7.73
CA CYS A 487 23.39 10.63 6.91
C CYS A 487 22.21 10.24 6.01
N ARG A 488 21.95 11.09 5.02
CA ARG A 488 20.70 11.07 4.22
C ARG A 488 20.53 9.84 3.34
N ASN A 489 21.50 8.93 3.26
CA ASN A 489 21.38 7.66 2.54
C ASN A 489 21.07 6.47 3.47
N MET A 490 21.06 6.65 4.79
CA MET A 490 20.86 5.60 5.80
C MET A 490 19.43 5.58 6.33
N TYR A 491 18.50 4.96 5.58
CA TYR A 491 17.09 4.82 5.97
C TYR A 491 16.72 3.45 6.54
N PHE A 492 17.37 2.38 6.08
CA PHE A 492 17.02 1.00 6.40
C PHE A 492 18.26 0.16 6.74
N SER A 493 19.21 0.75 7.47
CA SER A 493 20.27 -0.04 8.09
C SER A 493 19.68 -1.16 8.96
N ILE A 494 20.43 -2.24 9.18
CA ILE A 494 20.03 -3.35 10.04
C ILE A 494 19.66 -2.82 11.43
N THR A 495 20.51 -1.95 12.02
CA THR A 495 20.23 -1.29 13.30
C THR A 495 18.89 -0.54 13.29
N GLN A 496 18.58 0.19 12.21
CA GLN A 496 17.31 0.89 12.09
C GLN A 496 16.11 -0.07 12.07
N GLN A 497 16.25 -1.19 11.36
CA GLN A 497 15.18 -2.19 11.27
C GLN A 497 14.95 -2.91 12.61
N LEU A 498 15.99 -3.17 13.41
CA LEU A 498 15.85 -3.75 14.75
C LEU A 498 15.08 -2.82 15.69
N ILE A 499 15.46 -1.54 15.71
CA ILE A 499 14.86 -0.53 16.59
C ILE A 499 13.37 -0.35 16.29
N ARG A 500 12.97 -0.34 15.01
CA ARG A 500 11.57 -0.17 14.59
C ARG A 500 10.67 -1.35 14.92
N GLN A 501 11.25 -2.51 15.18
CA GLN A 501 10.52 -3.75 15.49
C GLN A 501 10.59 -4.12 16.98
N ASP A 502 11.23 -3.32 17.83
CA ASP A 502 11.43 -3.65 19.24
C ASP A 502 10.10 -3.56 20.04
N PRO A 503 9.70 -4.63 20.74
CA PRO A 503 8.43 -4.67 21.46
C PRO A 503 8.40 -3.74 22.68
N VAL A 504 9.53 -3.46 23.33
CA VAL A 504 9.58 -2.54 24.50
C VAL A 504 9.39 -1.11 24.04
N TYR A 505 9.98 -0.74 22.92
CA TYR A 505 9.78 0.57 22.32
C TYR A 505 8.32 0.80 21.88
N TYR A 506 7.69 -0.23 21.30
CA TYR A 506 6.26 -0.23 21.01
C TYR A 506 5.41 -0.01 22.28
N MET A 507 5.65 -0.79 23.34
CA MET A 507 4.95 -0.64 24.63
C MET A 507 5.12 0.77 25.20
N LEU A 508 6.34 1.33 25.14
CA LEU A 508 6.61 2.68 25.61
C LEU A 508 5.78 3.72 24.85
N TYR A 509 5.74 3.65 23.52
CA TYR A 509 4.92 4.56 22.71
C TYR A 509 3.44 4.45 23.06
N VAL A 510 2.90 3.23 23.03
CA VAL A 510 1.48 2.97 23.30
C VAL A 510 1.10 3.38 24.73
N GLY A 511 2.00 3.24 25.70
CA GLY A 511 1.79 3.70 27.07
C GLY A 511 1.81 5.23 27.26
N LEU A 512 2.61 5.95 26.46
CA LEU A 512 2.74 7.41 26.54
C LEU A 512 1.66 8.17 25.74
N ARG A 513 1.04 7.51 24.75
CA ARG A 513 0.05 8.16 23.87
C ARG A 513 -1.25 8.49 24.63
N PRO A 514 -1.71 9.75 24.59
CA PRO A 514 -2.94 10.15 25.28
C PRO A 514 -4.21 9.57 24.62
N ASP A 515 -4.18 9.30 23.32
CA ASP A 515 -5.30 8.73 22.56
C ASP A 515 -5.43 7.20 22.69
N LYS A 516 -4.53 6.56 23.46
CA LYS A 516 -4.46 5.11 23.67
C LYS A 516 -4.40 4.29 22.37
N LYS A 517 -3.94 4.90 21.28
CA LYS A 517 -3.86 4.20 19.99
C LYS A 517 -2.74 3.17 20.03
N TRP A 518 -3.10 1.92 19.83
CA TRP A 518 -2.17 0.78 19.82
C TRP A 518 -1.80 0.33 18.40
N ARG A 519 -2.57 0.72 17.37
CA ARG A 519 -2.22 0.43 15.97
C ARG A 519 -1.30 1.52 15.44
N LEU A 520 -0.04 1.16 15.27
CA LEU A 520 1.03 2.07 14.90
C LEU A 520 1.76 1.59 13.64
N ILE A 521 2.41 2.49 12.93
CA ILE A 521 3.35 2.15 11.86
C ILE A 521 4.61 3.00 12.00
N SER A 522 5.75 2.39 11.72
CA SER A 522 7.04 3.07 11.73
C SER A 522 7.21 3.94 10.51
N PHE A 523 7.55 5.20 10.74
CA PHE A 523 7.95 6.09 9.67
C PHE A 523 9.44 5.91 9.36
N PRO A 524 9.82 5.56 8.13
CA PRO A 524 11.22 5.46 7.75
C PRO A 524 11.84 6.86 7.62
N TYR A 525 12.88 7.12 8.39
CA TYR A 525 13.60 8.38 8.39
C TYR A 525 15.11 8.13 8.45
N TYR A 526 15.89 9.03 7.86
CA TYR A 526 17.33 8.93 7.81
C TYR A 526 17.98 9.26 9.16
N THR A 527 19.21 8.78 9.37
CA THR A 527 19.96 9.02 10.60
C THR A 527 20.71 10.34 10.59
N LYS A 528 21.09 10.80 11.78
CA LYS A 528 22.09 11.86 11.98
C LYS A 528 23.44 11.20 12.23
N ASN A 529 24.49 11.71 11.59
CA ASN A 529 25.89 11.36 11.79
C ASN A 529 26.70 12.65 11.73
N ALA A 530 26.65 13.44 12.80
CA ALA A 530 27.30 14.74 12.88
C ALA A 530 28.71 14.60 13.45
N ASP A 531 29.65 15.40 12.93
CA ASP A 531 31.00 15.56 13.48
C ASP A 531 31.30 17.03 13.80
N VAL A 532 32.45 17.26 14.44
CA VAL A 532 32.96 18.60 14.74
C VAL A 532 33.02 19.45 13.47
N GLY A 533 32.42 20.64 13.52
CA GLY A 533 32.36 21.58 12.40
C GLY A 533 31.12 21.47 11.51
N ASP A 534 30.29 20.43 11.69
CA ASP A 534 29.00 20.36 11.01
C ASP A 534 28.04 21.43 11.52
N SER A 535 27.31 22.08 10.59
CA SER A 535 26.29 23.07 10.94
C SER A 535 24.99 22.37 11.36
N THR A 536 24.92 21.99 12.64
CA THR A 536 23.78 21.25 13.20
C THR A 536 22.84 22.11 14.04
N TRP A 537 23.07 23.42 14.12
CA TRP A 537 22.26 24.31 14.96
C TRP A 537 20.86 24.52 14.35
N PHE A 538 19.83 24.31 15.16
CA PHE A 538 18.44 24.65 14.82
C PHE A 538 17.56 24.67 16.08
N ARG A 539 16.42 25.35 16.00
CA ARG A 539 15.33 25.30 16.98
C ARG A 539 13.99 25.37 16.26
N HIS A 540 13.08 24.43 16.51
CA HIS A 540 11.78 24.36 15.85
C HIS A 540 10.73 23.55 16.64
N ILE A 541 9.52 23.53 16.09
CA ILE A 541 8.47 22.53 16.34
C ILE A 541 8.14 21.86 15.00
N ASP A 542 8.10 20.52 14.97
CA ASP A 542 7.88 19.70 13.76
C ASP A 542 6.44 19.69 13.24
N LEU A 543 5.57 20.50 13.84
CA LEU A 543 4.16 20.62 13.51
C LEU A 543 3.78 22.07 13.20
N ASN A 544 2.76 22.21 12.36
CA ASN A 544 2.10 23.49 12.13
C ASN A 544 1.28 23.87 13.37
N ILE A 545 1.74 24.90 14.09
CA ILE A 545 1.12 25.35 15.35
C ILE A 545 -0.28 25.94 15.11
N SER A 546 -0.47 26.66 14.00
CA SER A 546 -1.79 27.18 13.62
C SER A 546 -2.82 26.05 13.50
N LYS A 547 -2.46 24.94 12.86
CA LYS A 547 -3.32 23.74 12.77
C LYS A 547 -3.50 23.09 14.13
N ILE A 548 -2.44 22.93 14.93
CA ILE A 548 -2.58 22.41 16.31
C ILE A 548 -3.61 23.21 17.10
N VAL A 549 -3.54 24.54 17.06
CA VAL A 549 -4.48 25.42 17.79
C VAL A 549 -5.91 25.29 17.26
N GLN A 550 -6.08 25.13 15.95
CA GLN A 550 -7.40 25.06 15.30
C GLN A 550 -8.10 23.70 15.47
N ASN A 551 -7.37 22.59 15.41
CA ASN A 551 -7.98 21.26 15.32
C ASN A 551 -7.16 20.14 15.99
N ASP A 552 -6.19 20.47 16.84
CA ASP A 552 -5.32 19.51 17.53
C ASP A 552 -4.63 18.52 16.55
N ARG A 553 -4.35 18.95 15.30
CA ARG A 553 -3.66 18.12 14.30
C ARG A 553 -2.30 17.63 14.81
N GLY A 554 -2.12 16.31 14.79
CA GLY A 554 -0.85 15.66 15.08
C GLY A 554 -0.42 15.67 16.55
N VAL A 555 -1.23 16.18 17.49
CA VAL A 555 -0.83 16.32 18.91
C VAL A 555 -0.58 14.99 19.62
N ASN A 556 -1.14 13.89 19.09
CA ASN A 556 -0.97 12.54 19.63
C ASN A 556 0.25 11.80 19.07
N MET A 557 0.89 12.36 18.03
CA MET A 557 2.14 11.82 17.51
C MET A 557 3.19 11.90 18.62
N ILE A 558 4.09 10.93 18.69
CA ILE A 558 5.20 10.97 19.63
C ILE A 558 6.49 10.91 18.83
N GLN A 559 7.49 11.67 19.25
CA GLN A 559 8.78 11.75 18.58
C GLN A 559 9.84 11.00 19.37
N GLY A 560 10.64 10.21 18.66
CA GLY A 560 11.72 9.41 19.24
C GLY A 560 13.07 9.79 18.66
N SER A 561 14.11 9.79 19.49
CA SER A 561 15.50 9.93 19.09
C SER A 561 16.38 8.99 19.90
N VAL A 562 17.00 8.01 19.25
CA VAL A 562 17.95 7.06 19.86
C VAL A 562 19.36 7.59 19.69
N SER A 563 20.16 7.56 20.75
CA SER A 563 21.58 7.91 20.67
C SER A 563 22.47 6.67 20.55
N PHE A 564 23.45 6.72 19.65
CA PHE A 564 24.51 5.71 19.52
C PHE A 564 25.86 6.18 20.07
N ASN A 565 25.89 7.37 20.68
CA ASN A 565 27.03 7.92 21.40
C ASN A 565 26.55 8.42 22.78
N ASP A 566 27.48 8.61 23.71
CA ASP A 566 27.16 9.31 24.96
C ASP A 566 27.10 10.81 24.69
N GLU A 567 25.90 11.40 24.72
CA GLU A 567 25.73 12.83 24.52
C GLU A 567 26.15 13.63 25.77
N THR A 568 26.65 14.84 25.57
CA THR A 568 26.97 15.82 26.64
C THR A 568 25.99 16.98 26.63
N SER A 569 26.02 17.86 27.63
CA SER A 569 25.22 19.10 27.65
C SER A 569 25.48 20.00 26.44
N GLU A 570 26.71 20.00 25.92
CA GLU A 570 27.14 20.81 24.78
C GLU A 570 26.81 20.12 23.45
N ASN A 571 26.70 18.79 23.44
CA ASN A 571 26.49 17.96 22.25
C ASN A 571 25.24 17.09 22.34
N SER A 572 24.10 17.68 22.69
CA SER A 572 22.80 17.00 22.83
C SER A 572 21.69 17.76 22.12
N THR A 573 20.46 17.26 22.25
CA THR A 573 19.27 18.03 21.93
C THR A 573 18.97 18.99 23.07
N VAL A 574 18.55 20.20 22.70
CA VAL A 574 17.99 21.18 23.64
C VAL A 574 16.47 21.24 23.49
N ILE A 575 15.75 21.48 24.58
CA ILE A 575 14.29 21.58 24.58
C ILE A 575 13.81 22.75 25.45
N LEU A 576 12.60 23.25 25.19
CA LEU A 576 11.85 24.06 26.15
C LEU A 576 10.98 23.16 27.03
N LYS A 577 11.59 22.59 28.07
CA LYS A 577 10.94 21.62 28.97
C LYS A 577 9.63 22.17 29.55
N GLY A 578 8.53 21.43 29.40
CA GLY A 578 7.20 21.83 29.89
C GLY A 578 6.41 22.79 28.99
N MET A 579 7.01 23.33 27.92
CA MET A 579 6.42 24.35 27.07
C MET A 579 5.23 23.85 26.22
N HIS A 580 5.12 22.54 26.02
CA HIS A 580 3.99 21.91 25.32
C HIS A 580 2.64 22.23 25.97
N ARG A 581 2.60 22.51 27.28
CA ARG A 581 1.38 22.94 27.99
C ARG A 581 0.96 24.37 27.68
N HIS A 582 1.91 25.20 27.22
CA HIS A 582 1.72 26.63 26.98
C HIS A 582 1.64 26.97 25.49
N ILE A 583 1.60 25.95 24.61
CA ILE A 583 1.74 26.14 23.17
C ILE A 583 0.65 27.04 22.58
N LYS A 584 -0.59 26.94 23.08
CA LYS A 584 -1.73 27.74 22.59
C LYS A 584 -1.59 29.21 23.00
N GLU A 585 -1.18 29.47 24.24
CA GLU A 585 -0.95 30.83 24.76
C GLU A 585 0.24 31.50 24.05
N TRP A 586 1.36 30.77 23.92
CA TRP A 586 2.56 31.25 23.26
C TRP A 586 2.34 31.52 21.77
N TRP A 587 1.50 30.73 21.10
CA TRP A 587 1.12 31.01 19.72
C TRP A 587 0.30 32.30 19.61
N ALA A 588 -0.67 32.52 20.50
CA ALA A 588 -1.46 33.74 20.53
C ALA A 588 -0.59 35.00 20.73
N ASP A 589 0.40 34.93 21.63
CA ASP A 589 1.39 36.01 21.80
C ASP A 589 2.21 36.24 20.53
N ASN A 590 2.63 35.18 19.84
CA ASN A 590 3.35 35.30 18.58
C ASN A 590 2.50 35.92 17.47
N CYS A 591 1.22 35.55 17.36
CA CYS A 591 0.28 36.21 16.46
C CYS A 591 0.15 37.71 16.79
N ALA A 592 0.03 38.05 18.08
CA ALA A 592 -0.04 39.45 18.50
C ALA A 592 1.24 40.25 18.16
N ARG A 593 2.39 39.57 18.10
CA ARG A 593 3.68 40.15 17.66
C ARG A 593 3.87 40.16 16.13
N GLY A 594 2.94 39.61 15.36
CA GLY A 594 3.07 39.48 13.90
C GLY A 594 4.07 38.42 13.45
N ASN A 595 4.28 37.37 14.26
CA ASN A 595 5.16 36.23 13.96
C ASN A 595 4.38 34.97 13.53
N ASP A 596 3.10 35.10 13.17
CA ASP A 596 2.30 33.97 12.73
C ASP A 596 2.76 33.44 11.36
N THR A 597 2.69 32.12 11.20
CA THR A 597 3.01 31.43 9.95
C THR A 597 2.09 30.22 9.78
N ASP A 598 1.85 29.79 8.55
CA ASP A 598 1.15 28.52 8.24
C ASP A 598 2.15 27.44 7.77
N ALA A 599 3.41 27.53 8.19
CA ALA A 599 4.44 26.56 7.83
C ALA A 599 4.15 25.19 8.47
N LEU A 600 4.48 24.10 7.75
CA LEU A 600 4.34 22.74 8.26
C LEU A 600 5.28 22.43 9.44
N VAL A 601 6.39 23.16 9.55
CA VAL A 601 7.37 23.13 10.63
C VAL A 601 7.64 24.57 11.05
N GLN A 602 7.50 24.88 12.34
CA GLN A 602 7.70 26.23 12.86
C GLN A 602 9.12 26.42 13.37
N ARG A 603 9.90 27.27 12.71
CA ARG A 603 11.21 27.70 13.21
C ARG A 603 11.05 28.64 14.42
N ILE A 604 11.98 28.54 15.37
CA ILE A 604 11.99 29.34 16.60
C ILE A 604 13.28 30.16 16.68
N ASP A 605 13.21 31.37 16.13
CA ASP A 605 14.23 32.42 16.29
C ASP A 605 14.00 33.26 17.56
N PRO A 606 14.97 34.09 18.00
CA PRO A 606 14.84 34.92 19.20
C PRO A 606 13.61 35.85 19.21
N LYS A 607 13.10 36.24 18.04
CA LYS A 607 11.85 37.02 17.94
C LYS A 607 10.58 36.23 18.33
N HIS A 608 10.62 34.90 18.26
CA HIS A 608 9.49 34.03 18.56
C HIS A 608 9.47 33.58 20.03
N TYR A 609 10.64 33.47 20.66
CA TYR A 609 10.79 33.11 22.07
C TYR A 609 11.77 34.05 22.74
N THR A 610 11.22 35.02 23.47
CA THR A 610 11.92 36.14 24.09
C THR A 610 12.21 35.88 25.57
N ASP A 611 13.04 36.72 26.22
CA ASP A 611 13.26 36.65 27.67
C ASP A 611 11.96 36.89 28.47
N ALA A 612 11.05 37.71 27.94
CA ALA A 612 9.72 37.90 28.51
C ALA A 612 8.87 36.62 28.44
N ASP A 613 8.98 35.84 27.35
CA ASP A 613 8.31 34.53 27.25
C ASP A 613 8.91 33.54 28.26
N LYS A 614 10.25 33.54 28.42
CA LYS A 614 10.94 32.74 29.43
C LYS A 614 10.43 33.04 30.85
N GLU A 615 10.27 34.31 31.21
CA GLU A 615 9.70 34.71 32.51
C GLU A 615 8.21 34.33 32.63
N LYS A 616 7.41 34.60 31.60
CA LYS A 616 5.96 34.33 31.58
C LYS A 616 5.63 32.85 31.71
N TYR A 617 6.33 32.00 30.96
CA TYR A 617 6.04 30.55 30.88
C TYR A 617 6.88 29.72 31.84
N GLY A 618 7.94 30.29 32.43
CA GLY A 618 8.84 29.59 33.34
C GLY A 618 9.64 28.47 32.65
N CYS A 619 9.84 28.57 31.33
CA CYS A 619 10.55 27.58 30.52
C CYS A 619 11.82 28.21 29.92
N ASP A 620 12.92 27.45 29.85
CA ASP A 620 14.13 27.86 29.15
C ASP A 620 14.72 26.67 28.38
N TRP A 621 15.60 26.97 27.42
CA TRP A 621 16.30 25.99 26.61
C TRP A 621 17.27 25.21 27.50
N VAL A 622 16.95 23.93 27.73
CA VAL A 622 17.78 23.04 28.55
C VAL A 622 18.31 21.88 27.70
N PRO A 623 19.59 21.49 27.86
CA PRO A 623 20.12 20.30 27.22
C PRO A 623 19.54 19.03 27.86
N VAL A 624 19.25 18.04 27.02
CA VAL A 624 18.73 16.73 27.43
C VAL A 624 19.60 15.65 26.78
N PRO A 625 20.78 15.36 27.35
CA PRO A 625 21.68 14.35 26.81
C PRO A 625 21.08 12.95 26.94
N CYS A 626 21.24 12.14 25.91
CA CYS A 626 21.02 10.71 25.94
C CYS A 626 22.34 9.95 25.98
N GLN A 627 22.45 8.95 26.87
CA GLN A 627 23.56 8.01 26.80
C GLN A 627 23.37 7.05 25.63
N LYS A 628 24.44 6.35 25.26
CA LYS A 628 24.44 5.32 24.24
C LYS A 628 23.37 4.26 24.55
N GLY A 629 22.52 3.96 23.56
CA GLY A 629 21.39 3.02 23.69
C GLY A 629 20.15 3.59 24.40
N GLU A 630 20.19 4.84 24.83
CA GLU A 630 19.01 5.54 25.35
C GLU A 630 18.20 6.17 24.22
N VAL A 631 16.89 6.22 24.44
CA VAL A 631 15.93 6.91 23.58
C VAL A 631 15.33 8.08 24.33
N ARG A 632 15.31 9.25 23.71
CA ARG A 632 14.46 10.37 24.12
C ARG A 632 13.13 10.27 23.40
N VAL A 633 12.05 10.30 24.17
CA VAL A 633 10.68 10.27 23.66
C VAL A 633 10.00 11.58 24.06
N SER A 634 9.44 12.32 23.11
CA SER A 634 8.87 13.66 23.35
C SER A 634 7.51 13.84 22.70
N VAL A 635 6.66 14.68 23.29
CA VAL A 635 5.44 15.17 22.64
C VAL A 635 5.80 16.06 21.46
N PRO A 636 4.99 16.10 20.40
CA PRO A 636 5.38 16.70 19.12
C PRO A 636 5.23 18.23 19.13
N THR A 637 4.52 18.75 20.14
CA THR A 637 4.35 20.19 20.42
C THR A 637 5.47 20.77 21.27
N LEU A 638 6.45 19.96 21.70
CA LEU A 638 7.56 20.42 22.50
C LEU A 638 8.62 21.10 21.60
N PRO A 639 8.90 22.41 21.79
CA PRO A 639 9.99 23.07 21.12
C PRO A 639 11.32 22.36 21.41
N HIS A 640 12.05 22.05 20.35
CA HIS A 640 13.32 21.37 20.47
C HIS A 640 14.32 21.84 19.42
N GLY A 641 15.57 21.46 19.61
CA GLY A 641 16.67 21.91 18.77
C GLY A 641 17.96 21.16 19.03
N ALA A 642 19.04 21.65 18.43
CA ALA A 642 20.39 21.23 18.74
C ALA A 642 21.32 22.44 18.68
N ASN A 643 22.41 22.37 19.45
CA ASN A 643 23.53 23.28 19.28
C ASN A 643 24.43 22.81 18.13
N ALA A 644 25.46 23.59 17.80
CA ALA A 644 26.51 23.16 16.89
C ALA A 644 27.23 21.92 17.44
N ALA A 645 27.59 20.99 16.57
CA ALA A 645 28.25 19.75 16.98
C ALA A 645 29.68 20.06 17.45
N VAL A 646 29.94 19.80 18.74
CA VAL A 646 31.26 19.90 19.36
C VAL A 646 31.98 18.55 19.44
N GLY A 647 31.33 17.49 18.96
CA GLY A 647 31.84 16.12 18.92
C GLY A 647 30.97 15.23 18.04
N GLN A 648 31.37 13.98 17.85
CA GLN A 648 30.58 13.04 17.07
C GLN A 648 29.23 12.77 17.74
N ARG A 649 28.15 12.84 16.96
CA ARG A 649 26.80 12.59 17.43
C ARG A 649 26.00 11.81 16.39
N ARG A 650 25.83 10.51 16.66
CA ARG A 650 25.03 9.60 15.84
C ARG A 650 23.68 9.34 16.51
N THR A 651 22.60 9.65 15.78
CA THR A 651 21.24 9.41 16.27
C THR A 651 20.34 8.83 15.19
N MET A 652 19.35 8.04 15.61
CA MET A 652 18.26 7.56 14.76
C MET A 652 16.94 8.15 15.25
N LEU A 653 16.02 8.42 14.33
CA LEU A 653 14.67 8.92 14.62
C LEU A 653 13.60 7.85 14.34
N PRO A 654 13.35 6.91 15.28
CA PRO A 654 12.34 5.85 15.09
C PRO A 654 10.95 6.33 15.49
N TRP A 655 10.26 7.02 14.58
CA TRP A 655 8.92 7.53 14.87
C TRP A 655 7.86 6.48 14.56
N PHE A 656 6.89 6.35 15.47
CA PHE A 656 5.66 5.61 15.22
C PHE A 656 4.49 6.57 15.05
N VAL A 657 3.73 6.37 13.98
CA VAL A 657 2.56 7.16 13.62
C VAL A 657 1.32 6.31 13.82
N GLY A 658 0.28 6.92 14.38
CA GLY A 658 -1.01 6.29 14.59
C GLY A 658 -1.74 5.96 13.29
N ILE A 659 -2.26 4.75 13.19
CA ILE A 659 -3.15 4.32 12.10
C ILE A 659 -4.61 4.61 12.48
N GLN A 660 -5.40 5.14 11.56
CA GLN A 660 -6.84 5.38 11.77
C GLN A 660 -7.66 4.08 11.71
N GLU A 661 -8.94 4.13 12.10
CA GLU A 661 -9.81 2.94 12.18
C GLU A 661 -10.05 2.25 10.83
N ASP A 662 -9.89 2.97 9.72
CA ASP A 662 -10.00 2.42 8.38
C ASP A 662 -8.79 1.55 7.96
N LEU A 663 -7.75 1.50 8.81
CA LEU A 663 -6.48 0.81 8.62
C LEU A 663 -5.68 1.24 7.38
N LYS A 664 -5.96 2.43 6.85
CA LYS A 664 -5.31 2.97 5.65
C LYS A 664 -4.71 4.32 5.93
N GLU A 665 -5.46 5.23 6.55
CA GLU A 665 -5.00 6.59 6.78
C GLU A 665 -4.12 6.68 8.03
N LEU A 666 -3.14 7.57 7.97
CA LEU A 666 -2.34 7.96 9.13
C LEU A 666 -3.04 9.10 9.89
N GLU A 667 -2.70 9.29 11.16
CA GLU A 667 -3.19 10.43 11.95
C GLU A 667 -2.71 11.80 11.43
N VAL A 668 -1.58 11.82 10.69
CA VAL A 668 -1.11 12.97 9.91
C VAL A 668 -1.19 12.60 8.43
N VAL A 669 -2.32 12.92 7.80
CA VAL A 669 -2.65 12.47 6.44
C VAL A 669 -1.68 12.97 5.36
N GLU A 670 -1.01 14.10 5.61
CA GLU A 670 -0.01 14.66 4.69
C GLU A 670 1.30 13.85 4.69
N GLY A 671 1.56 13.06 5.74
CA GLY A 671 2.69 12.16 5.84
C GLY A 671 2.58 10.91 4.95
N GLY A 672 1.43 10.72 4.28
CA GLY A 672 1.14 9.56 3.42
C GLY A 672 0.10 8.63 4.04
N ASP A 673 0.07 7.39 3.54
CA ASP A 673 -0.84 6.34 4.01
C ASP A 673 -0.08 5.07 4.44
N VAL A 674 -0.78 4.15 5.09
CA VAL A 674 -0.20 2.88 5.59
C VAL A 674 0.39 2.05 4.45
N LEU A 675 -0.20 2.08 3.25
CA LEU A 675 0.30 1.31 2.11
C LEU A 675 1.62 1.88 1.62
N GLU A 676 1.73 3.20 1.52
CA GLU A 676 2.96 3.88 1.14
C GLU A 676 4.10 3.55 2.12
N LEU A 677 3.86 3.66 3.42
CA LEU A 677 4.88 3.34 4.42
C LEU A 677 5.25 1.84 4.40
N ALA A 678 4.28 0.96 4.19
CA ALA A 678 4.54 -0.47 4.04
C ALA A 678 5.34 -0.78 2.76
N GLU A 679 5.10 -0.06 1.67
CA GLU A 679 5.92 -0.14 0.44
C GLU A 679 7.33 0.37 0.68
N ALA A 680 7.50 1.45 1.45
CA ALA A 680 8.80 2.00 1.81
C ALA A 680 9.65 0.97 2.58
N HIS A 681 9.07 0.30 3.59
CA HIS A 681 9.76 -0.78 4.32
C HIS A 681 10.08 -1.99 3.44
N ARG A 682 9.10 -2.51 2.68
CA ARG A 682 9.32 -3.67 1.79
C ARG A 682 10.37 -3.41 0.71
N ASN A 683 10.42 -2.19 0.18
CA ASN A 683 11.34 -1.86 -0.90
C ASN A 683 12.66 -1.26 -0.38
N LEU A 684 12.82 -1.07 0.93
CA LEU A 684 13.94 -0.39 1.57
C LEU A 684 14.21 1.01 0.97
N MET A 685 13.12 1.72 0.67
CA MET A 685 13.09 3.02 0.00
C MET A 685 12.57 4.10 0.91
N ALA A 686 13.10 5.32 0.79
CA ALA A 686 12.58 6.46 1.55
C ALA A 686 11.09 6.67 1.25
N ALA A 687 10.32 7.09 2.26
CA ALA A 687 8.94 7.55 2.07
C ALA A 687 8.92 8.78 1.14
N ARG A 688 7.79 9.02 0.45
CA ARG A 688 7.70 10.13 -0.52
C ARG A 688 7.63 11.48 0.18
N SER A 689 7.08 11.50 1.38
CA SER A 689 6.95 12.68 2.23
C SER A 689 7.68 12.47 3.56
N SER A 690 8.00 13.57 4.23
CA SER A 690 8.36 13.55 5.64
C SER A 690 7.14 13.23 6.51
N PRO A 691 7.33 12.89 7.79
CA PRO A 691 6.22 12.68 8.72
C PRO A 691 5.27 13.88 8.83
N SER A 692 5.78 15.10 8.61
CA SER A 692 5.00 16.34 8.64
C SER A 692 4.39 16.70 7.28
N GLY A 693 4.65 15.91 6.23
CA GLY A 693 4.15 16.12 4.87
C GLY A 693 5.06 16.94 3.95
N LEU A 694 6.31 17.18 4.32
CA LEU A 694 7.26 17.93 3.49
C LEU A 694 7.91 17.03 2.44
N ASN A 695 8.13 17.57 1.24
CA ASN A 695 8.93 16.88 0.22
C ASN A 695 10.41 16.76 0.66
N PRO A 696 11.13 15.69 0.24
CA PRO A 696 12.55 15.54 0.50
C PRO A 696 13.35 16.73 -0.06
N LEU A 697 14.03 17.49 0.82
CA LEU A 697 14.76 18.73 0.49
C LEU A 697 15.95 18.56 -0.49
N PHE A 698 16.43 17.33 -0.69
CA PHE A 698 17.67 17.03 -1.44
C PHE A 698 17.43 16.12 -2.65
N GLY A 699 16.18 16.06 -3.12
CA GLY A 699 15.75 15.12 -4.15
C GLY A 699 15.41 13.75 -3.56
N ALA A 700 14.58 13.02 -4.29
CA ALA A 700 14.24 11.65 -3.94
C ALA A 700 15.44 10.73 -4.19
N ILE A 701 15.71 9.82 -3.26
CA ILE A 701 16.64 8.73 -3.48
C ILE A 701 16.01 7.81 -4.55
N PRO A 702 16.67 7.60 -5.70
CA PRO A 702 16.01 6.95 -6.84
C PRO A 702 15.93 5.42 -6.72
N TYR A 703 16.74 4.79 -5.87
CA TYR A 703 16.81 3.35 -5.68
C TYR A 703 17.30 3.00 -4.27
N PRO A 704 17.00 1.81 -3.73
CA PRO A 704 17.41 1.46 -2.37
C PRO A 704 18.93 1.34 -2.32
N PHE A 705 19.53 1.56 -1.15
CA PHE A 705 20.97 1.34 -1.01
C PHE A 705 21.31 -0.11 -1.47
N PRO A 706 22.21 -0.32 -2.46
CA PRO A 706 22.33 -1.61 -3.14
C PRO A 706 22.59 -2.83 -2.24
N ALA A 707 23.21 -2.60 -1.07
CA ALA A 707 23.50 -3.64 -0.09
C ALA A 707 22.52 -3.67 1.10
N ALA A 708 21.43 -2.90 1.06
CA ALA A 708 20.39 -2.97 2.08
C ALA A 708 19.67 -4.32 2.01
N VAL A 709 19.46 -4.95 3.15
CA VAL A 709 18.85 -6.28 3.31
C VAL A 709 17.70 -6.17 4.30
N GLU A 710 16.61 -6.88 4.05
CA GLU A 710 15.44 -6.92 4.94
C GLU A 710 15.71 -7.77 6.19
N VAL A 711 15.29 -7.30 7.35
CA VAL A 711 15.26 -8.07 8.61
C VAL A 711 13.82 -8.33 8.99
N LEU A 712 13.34 -9.54 8.71
CA LEU A 712 11.93 -9.93 8.86
C LEU A 712 11.75 -11.04 9.89
N GLY A 713 10.53 -11.18 10.42
CA GLY A 713 10.15 -12.35 11.21
C GLY A 713 10.69 -12.35 12.65
N ILE A 714 11.10 -11.19 13.17
CA ILE A 714 11.49 -11.03 14.59
C ILE A 714 10.30 -11.39 15.50
N CYS A 715 9.14 -10.79 15.20
CA CYS A 715 7.88 -11.04 15.90
C CYS A 715 6.69 -10.47 15.10
N ALA A 716 5.45 -10.88 15.41
CA ALA A 716 4.29 -10.45 14.62
C ALA A 716 4.01 -8.96 14.79
N ILE A 717 4.17 -8.43 16.00
CA ILE A 717 3.98 -6.99 16.28
C ILE A 717 5.04 -6.16 15.54
N GLY A 718 6.30 -6.64 15.49
CA GLY A 718 7.37 -6.01 14.73
C GLY A 718 7.05 -5.96 13.23
N ASP A 719 6.62 -7.08 12.66
CA ASP A 719 6.19 -7.14 11.25
C ASP A 719 5.00 -6.19 10.97
N ALA A 720 4.11 -5.97 11.94
CA ALA A 720 3.00 -5.03 11.80
C ALA A 720 3.46 -3.56 11.86
N LEU A 721 4.42 -3.25 12.73
CA LEU A 721 5.02 -1.91 12.84
C LEU A 721 5.75 -1.50 11.57
N THR A 722 6.27 -2.45 10.78
CA THR A 722 6.92 -2.19 9.49
C THR A 722 6.00 -2.43 8.29
N GLY A 723 4.72 -2.75 8.51
CA GLY A 723 3.74 -2.94 7.43
C GLY A 723 3.91 -4.24 6.62
N HIS A 724 4.75 -5.18 7.06
CA HIS A 724 4.87 -6.52 6.48
C HIS A 724 3.73 -7.45 6.92
N ARG A 725 3.03 -7.11 8.02
CA ARG A 725 1.85 -7.84 8.49
C ARG A 725 0.70 -6.88 8.81
N LYS A 726 -0.54 -7.32 8.55
CA LYS A 726 -1.73 -6.53 8.90
C LYS A 726 -1.98 -6.56 10.40
N TRP A 727 -2.42 -5.42 10.94
CA TRP A 727 -2.88 -5.29 12.33
C TRP A 727 -4.07 -6.19 12.69
N THR A 728 -4.83 -6.65 11.70
CA THR A 728 -5.93 -7.61 11.87
C THR A 728 -5.48 -9.08 11.89
N SER A 729 -4.18 -9.36 11.73
CA SER A 729 -3.68 -10.73 11.76
C SER A 729 -3.82 -11.32 13.16
N PRO A 730 -4.34 -12.55 13.32
CA PRO A 730 -4.45 -13.21 14.63
C PRO A 730 -3.12 -13.27 15.39
N ALA A 731 -1.99 -13.42 14.68
CA ALA A 731 -0.67 -13.42 15.31
C ALA A 731 -0.31 -12.05 15.91
N VAL A 732 -0.69 -10.95 15.24
CA VAL A 732 -0.47 -9.58 15.74
C VAL A 732 -1.36 -9.30 16.94
N LEU A 733 -2.63 -9.71 16.87
CA LEU A 733 -3.58 -9.55 17.97
C LEU A 733 -3.12 -10.31 19.21
N ARG A 734 -2.64 -11.55 19.07
CA ARG A 734 -2.04 -12.32 20.17
C ARG A 734 -0.83 -11.60 20.78
N ASP A 735 0.09 -11.13 19.95
CA ASP A 735 1.29 -10.45 20.43
C ASP A 735 0.95 -9.12 21.14
N ARG A 736 -0.05 -8.37 20.65
CA ARG A 736 -0.64 -7.21 21.33
C ARG A 736 -1.20 -7.58 22.70
N ASP A 737 -2.00 -8.65 22.78
CA ASP A 737 -2.65 -9.07 24.01
C ASP A 737 -1.64 -9.47 25.09
N ILE A 738 -0.52 -10.08 24.68
CA ILE A 738 0.60 -10.35 25.57
C ILE A 738 1.22 -9.02 26.05
N LEU A 739 1.68 -8.18 25.12
CA LEU A 739 2.48 -6.98 25.43
C LEU A 739 1.72 -5.90 26.19
N LEU A 740 0.41 -5.78 25.96
CA LEU A 740 -0.44 -4.78 26.60
C LEU A 740 -1.33 -5.38 27.70
N GLY A 741 -1.13 -6.67 28.01
CA GLY A 741 -1.81 -7.40 29.07
C GLY A 741 -1.20 -7.17 30.46
N ALA A 742 -1.71 -7.90 31.45
CA ALA A 742 -1.29 -7.78 32.85
C ALA A 742 -0.22 -8.81 33.28
N ASP A 743 0.01 -9.86 32.48
CA ASP A 743 0.95 -10.94 32.82
C ASP A 743 2.39 -10.53 32.50
N PHE A 744 3.07 -9.98 33.51
CA PHE A 744 4.45 -9.55 33.38
C PHE A 744 5.42 -10.67 33.00
N GLN A 745 5.20 -11.91 33.46
CA GLN A 745 6.10 -13.03 33.13
C GLN A 745 5.99 -13.40 31.65
N GLN A 746 4.76 -13.40 31.12
CA GLN A 746 4.51 -13.63 29.71
C GLN A 746 5.13 -12.53 28.84
N ILE A 747 4.97 -11.25 29.25
CA ILE A 747 5.59 -10.09 28.59
C ILE A 747 7.11 -10.23 28.57
N GLN A 748 7.74 -10.50 29.71
CA GLN A 748 9.18 -10.62 29.83
C GLN A 748 9.74 -11.76 28.98
N GLY A 749 9.08 -12.94 29.01
CA GLY A 749 9.44 -14.07 28.16
C GLY A 749 9.35 -13.73 26.67
N TYR A 750 8.26 -13.09 26.26
CA TYR A 750 8.06 -12.66 24.87
C TYR A 750 9.15 -11.68 24.39
N ILE A 751 9.51 -10.67 25.20
CA ILE A 751 10.54 -9.68 24.85
C ILE A 751 11.90 -10.35 24.72
N ARG A 752 12.28 -11.19 25.69
CA ARG A 752 13.54 -11.93 25.66
C ARG A 752 13.66 -12.75 24.38
N ASP A 753 12.63 -13.53 24.07
CA ASP A 753 12.65 -14.42 22.91
C ASP A 753 12.65 -13.63 21.59
N SER A 754 11.95 -12.49 21.54
CA SER A 754 11.93 -11.60 20.37
C SER A 754 13.28 -10.92 20.15
N ARG A 755 13.93 -10.40 21.20
CA ARG A 755 15.28 -9.81 21.10
C ARG A 755 16.34 -10.86 20.74
N ALA A 756 16.24 -12.09 21.25
CA ALA A 756 17.12 -13.18 20.83
C ALA A 756 17.02 -13.48 19.33
N ARG A 757 15.80 -13.52 18.77
CA ARG A 757 15.60 -13.65 17.32
C ARG A 757 16.13 -12.44 16.54
N ALA A 758 15.94 -11.23 17.07
CA ALA A 758 16.46 -10.00 16.48
C ALA A 758 17.99 -10.01 16.36
N VAL A 759 18.71 -10.46 17.39
CA VAL A 759 20.18 -10.60 17.38
C VAL A 759 20.62 -11.57 16.28
N ALA A 760 20.02 -12.77 16.24
CA ALA A 760 20.38 -13.78 15.25
C ALA A 760 20.15 -13.27 13.81
N ALA A 761 18.96 -12.70 13.55
CA ALA A 761 18.61 -12.16 12.24
C ALA A 761 19.53 -11.00 11.83
N ALA A 762 19.94 -10.14 12.77
CA ALA A 762 20.85 -9.03 12.50
C ALA A 762 22.24 -9.51 12.09
N ILE A 763 22.79 -10.50 12.80
CA ILE A 763 24.12 -11.06 12.51
C ILE A 763 24.13 -11.65 11.11
N ASP A 764 23.13 -12.48 10.78
CA ASP A 764 23.01 -13.11 9.47
C ASP A 764 22.85 -12.07 8.35
N ALA A 765 21.94 -11.12 8.54
CA ALA A 765 21.70 -10.05 7.57
C ALA A 765 22.94 -9.18 7.35
N PHE A 766 23.71 -8.89 8.41
CA PHE A 766 24.90 -8.07 8.29
C PHE A 766 26.04 -8.75 7.50
N GLN A 767 26.17 -10.08 7.60
CA GLN A 767 27.10 -10.81 6.72
C GLN A 767 26.70 -10.68 5.25
N LEU A 768 25.40 -10.72 4.97
CA LEU A 768 24.90 -10.51 3.61
C LEU A 768 25.15 -9.07 3.15
N VAL A 769 24.89 -8.06 3.98
CA VAL A 769 25.21 -6.65 3.69
C VAL A 769 26.69 -6.51 3.30
N LYS A 770 27.61 -7.06 4.09
CA LYS A 770 29.05 -7.01 3.79
C LYS A 770 29.37 -7.59 2.42
N LYS A 771 28.86 -8.79 2.14
CA LYS A 771 29.07 -9.49 0.88
C LYS A 771 28.51 -8.70 -0.30
N THR A 772 27.24 -8.30 -0.23
CA THR A 772 26.54 -7.59 -1.31
C THR A 772 27.15 -6.21 -1.56
N GLU A 773 27.61 -5.51 -0.52
CA GLU A 773 28.31 -4.23 -0.67
C GLU A 773 29.63 -4.39 -1.44
N MET A 774 30.42 -5.42 -1.11
CA MET A 774 31.64 -5.75 -1.85
C MET A 774 31.38 -6.09 -3.32
N GLU A 775 30.30 -6.82 -3.60
CA GLU A 775 29.91 -7.23 -4.96
C GLU A 775 29.41 -6.05 -5.79
N CYS A 776 28.53 -5.21 -5.23
CA CYS A 776 27.93 -4.08 -5.93
C CYS A 776 28.93 -2.97 -6.23
N PHE A 777 29.79 -2.64 -5.27
CA PHE A 777 30.70 -1.49 -5.37
C PHE A 777 32.12 -1.85 -5.81
N ARG A 778 32.49 -3.14 -5.78
CA ARG A 778 33.79 -3.67 -6.25
C ARG A 778 34.98 -2.94 -5.61
N GLU A 779 35.80 -2.23 -6.39
CA GLU A 779 36.95 -1.45 -5.89
C GLU A 779 36.52 -0.23 -5.05
N LYS A 780 35.29 0.23 -5.24
CA LYS A 780 34.66 1.31 -4.45
C LYS A 780 33.94 0.78 -3.21
N SER A 781 34.16 -0.48 -2.84
CA SER A 781 33.55 -1.07 -1.65
C SER A 781 34.20 -0.51 -0.38
N PHE A 782 33.36 -0.11 0.57
CA PHE A 782 33.80 0.24 1.92
C PHE A 782 34.50 -0.94 2.59
N PHE A 783 33.90 -2.14 2.59
CA PHE A 783 34.46 -3.29 3.31
C PHE A 783 35.76 -3.82 2.69
N ARG A 784 35.92 -3.74 1.36
CA ARG A 784 37.20 -4.05 0.70
C ARG A 784 38.29 -3.08 1.12
N ASN A 785 38.00 -1.77 1.11
CA ASN A 785 38.96 -0.75 1.52
C ASN A 785 39.26 -0.79 3.03
N LEU A 786 38.29 -1.19 3.85
CA LEU A 786 38.48 -1.43 5.28
C LEU A 786 39.52 -2.52 5.55
N GLN A 787 39.50 -3.62 4.78
CA GLN A 787 40.51 -4.68 4.90
C GLN A 787 41.91 -4.18 4.55
N ASN A 788 42.04 -3.31 3.55
CA ASN A 788 43.33 -2.75 3.12
C ASN A 788 43.99 -1.84 4.18
N VAL A 789 43.21 -1.22 5.07
CA VAL A 789 43.73 -0.34 6.14
C VAL A 789 43.88 -1.05 7.50
N GLY A 790 43.80 -2.39 7.53
CA GLY A 790 43.98 -3.18 8.75
C GLY A 790 42.68 -3.51 9.51
N GLY A 791 41.51 -3.33 8.89
CA GLY A 791 40.21 -3.72 9.43
C GLY A 791 39.60 -2.72 10.41
N TYR A 792 38.48 -3.13 11.03
CA TYR A 792 37.71 -2.27 11.95
C TYR A 792 38.56 -1.75 13.13
N LYS A 793 39.41 -2.61 13.69
CA LYS A 793 40.30 -2.26 14.80
C LYS A 793 41.21 -1.07 14.47
N ALA A 794 41.76 -1.02 13.24
CA ALA A 794 42.65 0.07 12.84
C ALA A 794 41.90 1.41 12.68
N VAL A 795 40.66 1.38 12.16
CA VAL A 795 39.81 2.58 12.05
C VAL A 795 39.40 3.08 13.43
N ARG A 796 38.95 2.18 14.31
CA ARG A 796 38.46 2.52 15.65
C ARG A 796 39.57 2.97 16.60
N ASP A 797 40.65 2.20 16.71
CA ASP A 797 41.67 2.41 17.75
C ASP A 797 42.74 3.43 17.33
N HIS A 798 42.93 3.66 16.02
CA HIS A 798 43.99 4.52 15.49
C HIS A 798 43.48 5.66 14.59
N GLY A 799 42.16 5.82 14.48
CA GLY A 799 41.55 6.88 13.67
C GLY A 799 41.88 6.79 12.18
N ALA A 800 42.26 5.59 11.69
CA ALA A 800 42.60 5.40 10.28
C ALA A 800 41.39 5.76 9.39
N LYS A 801 41.57 6.70 8.46
CA LYS A 801 40.52 7.04 7.50
C LYS A 801 40.48 5.99 6.40
N VAL A 802 39.30 5.42 6.14
CA VAL A 802 39.10 4.54 4.98
C VAL A 802 39.15 5.43 3.71
N PRO A 803 40.15 5.27 2.83
CA PRO A 803 40.32 6.16 1.69
C PRO A 803 39.16 6.03 0.71
N ARG A 804 38.60 7.18 0.27
CA ARG A 804 37.67 7.22 -0.86
C ARG A 804 38.50 7.19 -2.15
N PRO A 805 38.26 6.24 -3.08
CA PRO A 805 39.10 6.04 -4.26
C PRO A 805 39.00 7.18 -5.29
N TYR A 806 38.04 8.10 -5.16
CA TYR A 806 37.86 9.24 -6.05
C TYR A 806 37.51 10.50 -5.25
N PRO A 807 38.05 11.68 -5.63
CA PRO A 807 37.51 12.95 -5.14
C PRO A 807 36.07 13.11 -5.65
N ASP A 808 35.21 13.78 -4.87
CA ASP A 808 33.85 14.08 -5.31
C ASP A 808 33.91 14.83 -6.65
N TYR A 809 33.19 14.33 -7.66
CA TYR A 809 33.17 14.95 -8.98
C TYR A 809 32.79 16.44 -8.85
N PRO A 810 33.55 17.37 -9.44
CA PRO A 810 33.15 18.77 -9.48
C PRO A 810 31.85 18.85 -10.28
N THR A 811 30.76 19.19 -9.59
CA THR A 811 29.49 19.48 -10.26
C THR A 811 29.51 20.91 -10.74
N GLU A 812 29.21 21.13 -12.01
CA GLU A 812 28.80 22.45 -12.47
C GLU A 812 27.62 22.94 -11.60
N PRO A 813 27.61 24.23 -11.22
CA PRO A 813 26.52 24.79 -10.43
C PRO A 813 25.19 24.57 -11.16
N ILE A 814 24.20 24.00 -10.46
CA ILE A 814 22.84 23.86 -10.98
C ILE A 814 22.31 25.28 -11.25
N PRO A 815 21.83 25.59 -12.47
CA PRO A 815 21.32 26.93 -12.80
C PRO A 815 20.19 27.33 -11.85
N ALA A 816 20.25 28.56 -11.34
CA ALA A 816 19.32 29.09 -10.33
C ALA A 816 17.91 29.42 -10.86
N GLU A 817 17.57 29.07 -12.10
CA GLU A 817 16.33 29.53 -12.73
C GLU A 817 15.15 28.58 -12.44
N GLY A 818 14.16 29.09 -11.67
CA GLY A 818 12.77 28.61 -11.71
C GLY A 818 12.25 27.83 -10.50
N GLN A 819 13.03 27.67 -9.44
CA GLN A 819 12.61 26.99 -8.22
C GLN A 819 12.38 28.00 -7.09
N ILE A 820 11.13 28.47 -6.93
CA ILE A 820 10.65 29.06 -5.67
C ILE A 820 10.53 27.93 -4.65
N PHE A 821 11.67 27.56 -4.07
CA PHE A 821 11.75 26.64 -2.94
C PHE A 821 12.12 27.47 -1.72
N ALA A 822 11.54 27.13 -0.56
CA ALA A 822 11.99 27.66 0.72
C ALA A 822 13.51 27.52 0.80
N GLU A 823 14.19 28.66 0.76
CA GLU A 823 15.63 28.75 0.85
C GLU A 823 16.09 28.01 2.11
N ALA A 824 16.94 27.00 1.91
CA ALA A 824 17.91 26.65 2.93
C ALA A 824 18.89 27.85 3.04
N PRO A 825 19.31 28.20 4.26
CA PRO A 825 19.51 29.58 4.69
C PRO A 825 20.65 30.29 3.96
N SER A 826 20.39 31.49 3.45
CA SER A 826 21.42 32.51 3.36
C SER A 826 21.82 32.91 4.78
N GLU A 827 23.07 32.62 5.13
CA GLU A 827 23.73 33.17 6.31
C GLU A 827 24.00 34.66 6.07
N ASP A 828 23.00 35.51 6.33
CA ASP A 828 23.30 36.86 6.84
C ASP A 828 23.39 36.73 8.37
N VAL A 829 24.51 36.16 8.81
CA VAL A 829 24.97 36.36 10.18
C VAL A 829 25.42 37.81 10.22
N ASP A 830 24.60 38.67 10.82
CA ASP A 830 25.07 39.98 11.27
C ASP A 830 26.26 39.71 12.21
N GLU A 831 27.48 40.07 11.79
CA GLU A 831 28.77 39.88 12.49
C GLU A 831 28.83 40.59 13.86
N LYS A 832 27.69 41.02 14.42
CA LYS A 832 27.56 41.83 15.63
C LYS A 832 26.74 41.20 16.75
N SER A 833 26.67 39.87 16.84
CA SER A 833 26.15 39.24 18.06
C SER A 833 27.27 39.02 19.09
N PRO A 834 27.23 39.66 20.27
CA PRO A 834 28.34 39.70 21.21
C PRO A 834 28.24 38.54 22.21
N TRP A 835 28.56 37.32 21.80
CA TRP A 835 28.75 36.23 22.75
C TRP A 835 29.98 35.38 22.39
N ILE A 836 30.95 35.44 23.31
CA ILE A 836 32.13 34.58 23.46
C ILE A 836 33.34 34.96 22.56
N SER A 837 34.07 35.99 23.00
CA SER A 837 35.52 36.06 22.77
C SER A 837 36.22 35.18 23.82
N LEU A 838 36.70 34.00 23.42
CA LEU A 838 37.68 33.25 24.21
C LEU A 838 39.09 33.73 23.82
N PRO A 839 40.02 33.93 24.79
CA PRO A 839 41.40 34.27 24.48
C PRO A 839 42.14 33.07 23.89
N VAL A 840 43.01 33.38 22.93
CA VAL A 840 43.89 32.48 22.16
C VAL A 840 44.74 31.58 23.04
#